data_AF-A0A4U0ZGU7-F1
#
_entry.id   AF-A0A4U0ZGU7-F1
#
_cell.length_a   1.000
_cell.length_b   1.000
_cell.length_c   1.000
_cell.angle_alpha   90.00
_cell.angle_beta   90.00
_cell.angle_gamma   90.00
#
_symmetry.space_group_name_H-M   'P 1'
#
loop_
_entity.id
_entity.type
_entity.pdbx_description
1 polymer ?
#
loop_
_entity_poly.entity_id
_entity_poly.type
_entity_poly.pdbx_seq_one_letter_code
_entity_poly.pdbx_strand_id
1 'polypeptide(L)'
;MGIYLSAENFPSSSSSTADKLAGDLAQIFAEDFGGNIYTTLANYKRILSDNKQRQLWPGLHKKLETLFKCGRCRTINGPMVGVSMGIRDSDYFRDAARLFDLDRSHVASIEWMSTAWNMSFAYSGLWMGKTFEPVDRQTVQEKCNGNAAVLQSYNENTTRLGRNFFRTPPDPTPLQIISLPTLTVLWNLKERPLDTSRDDFDSILLQENLAKELKIPFQKTGGYFLGDLGTSILPETAEKPVYQLNYRWPRLAPVYPMTRLIDELVEIADGIYLGQLIYATRHFSLGTITSPLGIVLPEHSIGEPYNPGTGKAVSPAYYQYQNNGYFLMLDPDNSAEIYSADSFYEIRPRSGEFAYTELSQSLEPPVKPEKRHPPHRLQQSWKNDRSLREKFTTFILEPSPRPDEPDICNELNEGESILQMLQRISNEISRQSRHEDTLRYFEKFNMLFRRGIAPHIENGLFTGSGQQKYNHRLTAAATSWYGKPEPITGLDFYHGANLNLHCGFQDTFRPDFEKQLDDSLFFPEFLADTLKSAACPPDNLLDAIWHSIGKYIFPWAGKSFQKISGRKLSMFLDESKDLAERYPHRVEELRNCPASAPHYHLIQKNRDGFWQKPGMFHAHLQNGSWDTTMNDDDKLFWQKEADNNWIYGTNLMDERILTFDGLMHQIDINYHPLHPILQDASDKSPSPFYRQGYVFLGTDDRESILPMNSGPGQKKKVFQFHYRYPMIGGPIPIGFCLDELVEIASGLFLGQLIYSTALDTPFHSSVDPQKYRYQLFGYFLLLDAQWQKHRLEIGLDTLDKERKN
;
A
#
# COMPACT_ATOMS: atom_id res chain seq x y z
N MET A 1 -36.32 -4.85 -22.25
CA MET A 1 -35.48 -3.66 -21.96
C MET A 1 -36.25 -2.34 -22.04
N GLY A 2 -37.06 -2.07 -23.07
CA GLY A 2 -37.82 -0.81 -23.21
C GLY A 2 -38.85 -0.48 -22.12
N ILE A 3 -39.01 -1.34 -21.10
CA ILE A 3 -39.84 -1.09 -19.90
C ILE A 3 -39.02 -0.42 -18.78
N TYR A 4 -37.70 -0.64 -18.73
CA TYR A 4 -36.83 -0.17 -17.64
C TYR A 4 -36.00 1.05 -18.02
N LEU A 5 -35.59 1.14 -19.30
CA LEU A 5 -34.76 2.21 -19.83
C LEU A 5 -35.58 3.09 -20.78
N SER A 6 -35.73 4.36 -20.44
CA SER A 6 -36.40 5.39 -21.26
C SER A 6 -35.78 6.76 -21.00
N ALA A 7 -35.60 7.57 -22.03
CA ALA A 7 -35.17 8.96 -21.88
C ALA A 7 -36.18 9.78 -21.04
N GLU A 8 -37.47 9.39 -21.04
CA GLU A 8 -38.53 10.02 -20.23
C GLU A 8 -38.32 9.84 -18.72
N ASN A 9 -37.51 8.85 -18.31
CA ASN A 9 -37.19 8.68 -16.91
C ASN A 9 -36.26 9.79 -16.38
N PHE A 10 -35.64 10.59 -17.26
CA PHE A 10 -34.84 11.75 -16.90
C PHE A 10 -35.64 13.05 -17.14
N PRO A 11 -35.81 13.91 -16.13
CA PRO A 11 -36.50 15.19 -16.31
C PRO A 11 -35.62 16.14 -17.14
N SER A 12 -35.84 16.17 -18.45
CA SER A 12 -35.11 17.07 -19.35
C SER A 12 -35.81 18.43 -19.45
N SER A 13 -35.05 19.52 -19.33
CA SER A 13 -35.56 20.89 -19.47
C SER A 13 -35.89 21.30 -20.92
N SER A 14 -35.47 20.51 -21.92
CA SER A 14 -35.77 20.75 -23.34
C SER A 14 -36.00 19.46 -24.12
N SER A 15 -36.84 19.51 -25.16
CA SER A 15 -37.08 18.39 -26.10
C SER A 15 -35.78 17.92 -26.77
N SER A 16 -34.90 18.85 -27.14
CA SER A 16 -33.59 18.53 -27.73
C SER A 16 -32.69 17.69 -26.82
N THR A 17 -32.79 17.85 -25.50
CA THR A 17 -32.01 17.06 -24.54
C THR A 17 -32.59 15.66 -24.40
N ALA A 18 -33.92 15.52 -24.39
CA ALA A 18 -34.60 14.23 -24.40
C ALA A 18 -34.29 13.43 -25.67
N ASP A 19 -34.38 14.06 -26.84
CA ASP A 19 -34.10 13.43 -28.14
C ASP A 19 -32.65 12.93 -28.23
N LYS A 20 -31.70 13.74 -27.73
CA LYS A 20 -30.29 13.34 -27.67
C LYS A 20 -30.10 12.14 -26.75
N LEU A 21 -30.70 12.16 -25.55
CA LEU A 21 -30.59 11.06 -24.59
C LEU A 21 -31.21 9.76 -25.14
N ALA A 22 -32.34 9.86 -25.85
CA ALA A 22 -32.96 8.73 -26.54
C ALA A 22 -32.07 8.19 -27.66
N GLY A 23 -31.41 9.07 -28.43
CA GLY A 23 -30.43 8.70 -29.45
C GLY A 23 -29.21 7.97 -28.87
N ASP A 24 -28.61 8.53 -27.81
CA ASP A 24 -27.47 7.92 -27.10
C ASP A 24 -27.84 6.53 -26.54
N LEU A 25 -29.05 6.38 -25.98
CA LEU A 25 -29.55 5.09 -25.50
C LEU A 25 -29.74 4.06 -26.63
N ALA A 26 -30.32 4.48 -27.75
CA ALA A 26 -30.50 3.62 -28.92
C ALA A 26 -29.15 3.15 -29.49
N GLN A 27 -28.15 4.03 -29.50
CA GLN A 27 -26.79 3.69 -29.92
C GLN A 27 -26.15 2.63 -29.02
N ILE A 28 -26.28 2.75 -27.68
CA ILE A 28 -25.77 1.73 -26.75
C ILE A 28 -26.39 0.36 -27.03
N PHE A 29 -27.70 0.31 -27.30
CA PHE A 29 -28.35 -0.97 -27.65
C PHE A 29 -27.88 -1.53 -28.99
N ALA A 30 -27.65 -0.69 -29.99
CA ALA A 30 -27.20 -1.15 -31.30
C ALA A 30 -25.75 -1.64 -31.28
N GLU A 31 -24.88 -0.99 -30.51
CA GLU A 31 -23.44 -1.27 -30.50
C GLU A 31 -23.02 -2.35 -29.49
N ASP A 32 -23.58 -2.30 -28.27
CA ASP A 32 -23.02 -3.07 -27.15
C ASP A 32 -23.90 -4.23 -26.70
N PHE A 33 -25.22 -4.16 -26.93
CA PHE A 33 -26.15 -5.15 -26.41
C PHE A 33 -26.19 -6.42 -27.27
N GLY A 34 -25.39 -7.41 -26.89
CA GLY A 34 -25.35 -8.74 -27.54
C GLY A 34 -26.47 -9.70 -27.13
N GLY A 35 -27.60 -9.21 -26.60
CA GLY A 35 -28.72 -10.03 -26.14
C GLY A 35 -28.71 -10.43 -24.65
N ASN A 36 -27.59 -10.20 -23.93
CA ASN A 36 -27.48 -10.41 -22.49
C ASN A 36 -26.84 -9.20 -21.79
N ILE A 37 -27.57 -8.60 -20.85
CA ILE A 37 -27.14 -7.40 -20.14
C ILE A 37 -26.06 -7.69 -19.09
N TYR A 38 -26.05 -8.87 -18.48
CA TYR A 38 -25.00 -9.28 -17.56
C TYR A 38 -23.65 -9.35 -18.28
N THR A 39 -23.61 -10.00 -19.45
CA THR A 39 -22.42 -10.07 -20.31
C THR A 39 -21.98 -8.68 -20.78
N THR A 40 -22.93 -7.82 -21.15
CA THR A 40 -22.65 -6.43 -21.58
C THR A 40 -21.96 -5.64 -20.47
N LEU A 41 -22.52 -5.67 -19.25
CA LEU A 41 -21.96 -4.96 -18.10
C LEU A 41 -20.65 -5.58 -17.60
N ALA A 42 -20.51 -6.91 -17.67
CA ALA A 42 -19.25 -7.59 -17.38
C ALA A 42 -18.13 -7.18 -18.35
N ASN A 43 -18.45 -7.00 -19.64
CA ASN A 43 -17.51 -6.46 -20.62
C ASN A 43 -17.09 -5.03 -20.26
N TYR A 44 -18.04 -4.17 -19.87
CA TYR A 44 -17.72 -2.80 -19.42
C TYR A 44 -16.79 -2.83 -18.21
N LYS A 45 -17.10 -3.65 -17.20
CA LYS A 45 -16.24 -3.84 -16.03
C LYS A 45 -14.84 -4.27 -16.44
N ARG A 46 -14.71 -5.26 -17.34
CA ARG A 46 -13.40 -5.77 -17.79
C ARG A 46 -12.54 -4.67 -18.43
N ILE A 47 -13.14 -3.81 -19.24
CA ILE A 47 -12.46 -2.68 -19.87
C ILE A 47 -12.09 -1.61 -18.83
N LEU A 48 -13.03 -1.24 -17.96
CA LEU A 48 -12.81 -0.24 -16.89
C LEU A 48 -11.77 -0.70 -15.87
N SER A 49 -11.58 -2.00 -15.73
CA SER A 49 -10.60 -2.56 -14.82
C SER A 49 -9.22 -2.77 -15.47
N ASP A 50 -9.10 -2.66 -16.79
CA ASP A 50 -7.84 -2.80 -17.55
C ASP A 50 -7.24 -1.42 -17.89
N ASN A 51 -6.16 -1.06 -17.19
CA ASN A 51 -5.44 0.20 -17.42
C ASN A 51 -4.87 0.33 -18.85
N LYS A 52 -4.64 -0.78 -19.58
CA LYS A 52 -4.19 -0.74 -20.98
C LYS A 52 -5.30 -0.26 -21.93
N GLN A 53 -6.53 -0.20 -21.44
CA GLN A 53 -7.71 0.24 -22.18
C GLN A 53 -8.25 1.59 -21.68
N ARG A 54 -7.43 2.36 -20.93
CA ARG A 54 -7.83 3.65 -20.34
C ARG A 54 -8.39 4.66 -21.35
N GLN A 55 -7.93 4.60 -22.60
CA GLN A 55 -8.46 5.42 -23.70
C GLN A 55 -9.96 5.20 -23.96
N LEU A 56 -10.52 4.04 -23.59
CA LEU A 56 -11.92 3.70 -23.77
C LEU A 56 -12.80 4.14 -22.58
N TRP A 57 -12.21 4.46 -21.43
CA TRP A 57 -12.96 4.75 -20.20
C TRP A 57 -13.90 5.96 -20.30
N PRO A 58 -13.52 7.10 -20.91
CA PRO A 58 -14.44 8.23 -21.04
C PRO A 58 -15.72 7.87 -21.80
N GLY A 59 -15.59 7.08 -22.87
CA GLY A 59 -16.74 6.58 -23.64
C GLY A 59 -17.63 5.66 -22.79
N LEU A 60 -17.04 4.71 -22.07
CA LEU A 60 -17.80 3.82 -21.19
C LEU A 60 -18.48 4.55 -20.02
N HIS A 61 -17.82 5.53 -19.41
CA HIS A 61 -18.46 6.36 -18.38
C HIS A 61 -19.64 7.13 -18.93
N LYS A 62 -19.55 7.65 -20.16
CA LYS A 62 -20.68 8.29 -20.82
C LYS A 62 -21.83 7.30 -21.03
N LYS A 63 -21.53 6.06 -21.46
CA LYS A 63 -22.55 5.01 -21.61
C LYS A 63 -23.23 4.68 -20.27
N LEU A 64 -22.47 4.54 -19.18
CA LEU A 64 -23.01 4.30 -17.84
C LEU A 64 -23.86 5.49 -17.34
N GLU A 65 -23.42 6.73 -17.59
CA GLU A 65 -24.20 7.93 -17.28
C GLU A 65 -25.54 7.94 -18.03
N THR A 66 -25.53 7.61 -19.32
CA THR A 66 -26.75 7.51 -20.14
C THR A 66 -27.70 6.43 -19.61
N LEU A 67 -27.18 5.23 -19.28
CA LEU A 67 -27.98 4.16 -18.67
C LEU A 67 -28.58 4.60 -17.33
N PHE A 68 -27.82 5.32 -16.51
CA PHE A 68 -28.29 5.84 -15.22
C PHE A 68 -29.41 6.88 -15.41
N LYS A 69 -29.24 7.83 -16.32
CA LYS A 69 -30.27 8.84 -16.64
C LYS A 69 -31.55 8.16 -17.15
N CYS A 70 -31.43 7.15 -17.99
CA CYS A 70 -32.57 6.44 -18.56
C CYS A 70 -33.19 5.39 -17.64
N GLY A 71 -32.52 4.95 -16.58
CA GLY A 71 -33.01 3.93 -15.65
C GLY A 71 -34.22 4.38 -14.84
N ARG A 72 -35.02 3.47 -14.32
CA ARG A 72 -36.21 3.80 -13.53
C ARG A 72 -35.89 3.86 -12.04
N CYS A 73 -36.43 4.85 -11.32
CA CYS A 73 -36.36 4.87 -9.86
C CYS A 73 -37.30 3.82 -9.26
N ARG A 74 -36.80 3.03 -8.31
CA ARG A 74 -37.58 2.00 -7.60
C ARG A 74 -36.99 1.74 -6.23
N THR A 75 -37.85 1.49 -5.25
CA THR A 75 -37.44 0.98 -3.94
C THR A 75 -36.80 -0.40 -4.09
N ILE A 76 -35.66 -0.58 -3.42
CA ILE A 76 -34.95 -1.86 -3.37
C ILE A 76 -35.25 -2.54 -2.03
N ASN A 77 -35.49 -3.86 -2.06
CA ASN A 77 -35.79 -4.66 -0.87
C ASN A 77 -34.90 -5.90 -0.82
N GLY A 78 -34.46 -6.25 0.38
CA GLY A 78 -33.71 -7.47 0.64
C GLY A 78 -32.25 -7.42 0.17
N PRO A 79 -31.56 -8.57 0.17
CA PRO A 79 -30.15 -8.65 -0.17
C PRO A 79 -29.90 -8.55 -1.68
N MET A 80 -28.80 -7.90 -2.05
CA MET A 80 -28.35 -7.70 -3.42
C MET A 80 -26.87 -8.07 -3.54
N VAL A 81 -26.49 -8.72 -4.64
CA VAL A 81 -25.09 -8.96 -5.00
C VAL A 81 -24.49 -7.67 -5.56
N GLY A 82 -23.36 -7.25 -5.00
CA GLY A 82 -22.67 -6.03 -5.40
C GLY A 82 -21.55 -6.29 -6.40
N VAL A 83 -21.48 -5.46 -7.44
CA VAL A 83 -20.35 -5.45 -8.39
C VAL A 83 -19.83 -4.03 -8.58
N SER A 84 -18.56 -3.78 -8.24
CA SER A 84 -17.93 -2.50 -8.56
C SER A 84 -17.59 -2.43 -10.06
N MET A 85 -18.04 -1.40 -10.76
CA MET A 85 -17.77 -1.21 -12.20
C MET A 85 -16.50 -0.38 -12.43
N GLY A 86 -16.27 0.62 -11.58
CA GLY A 86 -15.07 1.46 -11.58
C GLY A 86 -15.25 2.70 -10.70
N ILE A 87 -14.19 3.12 -10.01
CA ILE A 87 -14.14 4.29 -9.13
C ILE A 87 -13.23 5.36 -9.74
N ARG A 88 -13.52 6.64 -9.48
CA ARG A 88 -12.78 7.81 -9.96
C ARG A 88 -12.38 8.68 -8.77
N ASP A 89 -11.13 9.11 -8.70
CA ASP A 89 -10.62 9.97 -7.62
C ASP A 89 -10.45 11.44 -8.05
N SER A 90 -10.62 11.73 -9.34
CA SER A 90 -9.90 12.81 -10.05
C SER A 90 -10.09 14.25 -9.55
N ASP A 91 -11.10 14.54 -8.72
CA ASP A 91 -11.49 15.91 -8.37
C ASP A 91 -11.28 16.29 -6.88
N TYR A 92 -11.12 15.32 -5.98
CA TYR A 92 -11.01 15.56 -4.53
C TYR A 92 -9.74 16.31 -4.10
N PHE A 93 -8.57 15.91 -4.59
CA PHE A 93 -7.29 16.50 -4.17
C PHE A 93 -7.02 17.87 -4.80
N ARG A 94 -7.83 18.29 -5.77
CA ARG A 94 -7.64 19.55 -6.50
C ARG A 94 -7.97 20.77 -5.64
N ASP A 95 -9.06 20.72 -4.89
CA ASP A 95 -9.50 21.82 -4.04
C ASP A 95 -8.84 21.81 -2.66
N ALA A 96 -8.49 20.63 -2.13
CA ALA A 96 -7.69 20.51 -0.91
C ALA A 96 -6.26 21.03 -1.11
N ALA A 97 -5.62 20.78 -2.26
CA ALA A 97 -4.30 21.33 -2.57
C ALA A 97 -4.30 22.87 -2.67
N ARG A 98 -5.37 23.45 -3.25
CA ARG A 98 -5.57 24.90 -3.32
C ARG A 98 -5.77 25.55 -1.95
N LEU A 99 -6.38 24.85 -0.98
CA LEU A 99 -6.54 25.30 0.40
C LEU A 99 -5.21 25.45 1.16
N PHE A 100 -4.14 24.81 0.68
CA PHE A 100 -2.79 24.88 1.24
C PHE A 100 -1.81 25.69 0.39
N ASP A 101 -2.30 26.45 -0.60
CA ASP A 101 -1.48 27.24 -1.55
C ASP A 101 -0.43 26.39 -2.31
N LEU A 102 -0.72 25.10 -2.48
CA LEU A 102 0.09 24.15 -3.22
C LEU A 102 -0.52 23.94 -4.61
N ASP A 103 0.23 24.27 -5.66
CA ASP A 103 -0.15 23.88 -7.01
C ASP A 103 -0.02 22.35 -7.13
N ARG A 104 -1.03 21.70 -7.73
CA ARG A 104 -1.15 20.23 -7.74
C ARG A 104 0.10 19.62 -8.37
N SER A 105 0.82 18.75 -7.65
CA SER A 105 1.83 17.89 -8.27
C SER A 105 1.12 16.85 -9.16
N HIS A 106 1.72 16.47 -10.30
CA HIS A 106 1.17 15.47 -11.22
C HIS A 106 0.79 14.14 -10.52
N VAL A 107 1.37 13.81 -9.37
CA VAL A 107 1.05 12.61 -8.58
C VAL A 107 -0.29 12.72 -7.85
N ALA A 108 -0.73 13.90 -7.44
CA ALA A 108 -2.09 14.06 -6.91
C ALA A 108 -3.17 13.93 -8.00
N SER A 109 -2.79 13.80 -9.28
CA SER A 109 -3.67 13.45 -10.42
C SER A 109 -3.77 11.93 -10.67
N ILE A 110 -2.99 11.13 -9.94
CA ILE A 110 -3.06 9.67 -9.94
C ILE A 110 -4.20 9.25 -9.01
N GLU A 111 -5.12 8.46 -9.54
CA GLU A 111 -6.27 7.93 -8.81
C GLU A 111 -5.84 6.78 -7.88
N TRP A 112 -4.98 7.08 -6.91
CA TRP A 112 -4.35 6.08 -6.05
C TRP A 112 -5.35 5.41 -5.08
N MET A 113 -6.39 6.12 -4.63
CA MET A 113 -7.45 5.54 -3.81
C MET A 113 -8.36 4.65 -4.65
N SER A 114 -8.72 5.06 -5.87
CA SER A 114 -9.43 4.25 -6.85
C SER A 114 -8.61 3.02 -7.21
N THR A 115 -7.31 3.16 -7.44
CA THR A 115 -6.41 2.04 -7.75
C THR A 115 -6.31 1.09 -6.56
N ALA A 116 -6.05 1.60 -5.35
CA ALA A 116 -6.01 0.81 -4.12
C ALA A 116 -7.36 0.18 -3.80
N TRP A 117 -8.48 0.87 -4.02
CA TRP A 117 -9.83 0.37 -3.79
C TRP A 117 -10.25 -0.65 -4.84
N ASN A 118 -9.93 -0.43 -6.11
CA ASN A 118 -10.18 -1.39 -7.18
C ASN A 118 -9.37 -2.68 -6.95
N MET A 119 -8.10 -2.56 -6.53
CA MET A 119 -7.26 -3.72 -6.16
C MET A 119 -7.73 -4.40 -4.86
N SER A 120 -8.19 -3.64 -3.86
CA SER A 120 -8.60 -4.18 -2.55
C SER A 120 -10.04 -4.71 -2.51
N PHE A 121 -10.95 -4.18 -3.34
CA PHE A 121 -12.39 -4.46 -3.27
C PHE A 121 -12.99 -4.89 -4.61
N ALA A 122 -12.63 -4.27 -5.75
CA ALA A 122 -13.24 -4.57 -7.06
C ALA A 122 -12.73 -5.87 -7.70
N TYR A 123 -11.48 -6.27 -7.42
CA TYR A 123 -10.87 -7.51 -7.90
C TYR A 123 -10.83 -8.63 -6.88
N SER A 124 -10.90 -8.27 -5.60
CA SER A 124 -10.70 -9.21 -4.49
C SER A 124 -12.01 -9.94 -4.11
N GLY A 125 -13.17 -9.34 -4.45
CA GLY A 125 -14.48 -9.82 -4.02
C GLY A 125 -14.70 -9.66 -2.51
N LEU A 126 -13.96 -8.76 -1.84
CA LEU A 126 -14.10 -8.55 -0.39
C LEU A 126 -15.45 -7.91 -0.04
N TRP A 127 -15.95 -6.98 -0.85
CA TRP A 127 -17.31 -6.46 -0.75
C TRP A 127 -18.22 -7.24 -1.70
N MET A 128 -19.31 -7.80 -1.17
CA MET A 128 -20.19 -8.72 -1.90
C MET A 128 -21.60 -8.16 -2.16
N GLY A 129 -21.85 -6.92 -1.75
CA GLY A 129 -23.14 -6.27 -1.94
C GLY A 129 -23.70 -5.65 -0.68
N LYS A 130 -25.02 -5.55 -0.63
CA LYS A 130 -25.75 -4.85 0.43
C LYS A 130 -27.09 -5.54 0.67
N THR A 131 -27.69 -5.34 1.84
CA THR A 131 -29.13 -5.60 2.02
C THR A 131 -29.88 -4.33 2.37
N PHE A 132 -31.17 -4.34 2.06
CA PHE A 132 -32.14 -3.27 2.26
C PHE A 132 -33.28 -3.81 3.12
N GLU A 133 -33.15 -3.69 4.44
CA GLU A 133 -34.10 -4.25 5.40
C GLU A 133 -35.11 -3.19 5.85
N PRO A 134 -36.36 -3.59 6.16
CA PRO A 134 -37.32 -2.69 6.81
C PRO A 134 -36.76 -2.12 8.11
N VAL A 135 -37.16 -0.90 8.42
CA VAL A 135 -36.76 -0.18 9.64
C VAL A 135 -37.96 0.58 10.17
N ASP A 136 -38.14 0.58 11.49
CA ASP A 136 -39.21 1.32 12.12
C ASP A 136 -38.89 2.83 12.21
N ARG A 137 -39.94 3.63 12.41
CA ARG A 137 -39.82 5.09 12.47
C ARG A 137 -38.98 5.58 13.64
N GLN A 138 -39.00 4.88 14.78
CA GLN A 138 -38.26 5.27 15.98
C GLN A 138 -36.75 5.09 15.73
N THR A 139 -36.33 3.97 15.15
CA THR A 139 -34.95 3.75 14.75
C THR A 139 -34.49 4.81 13.75
N VAL A 140 -35.32 5.16 12.75
CA VAL A 140 -34.99 6.25 11.81
C VAL A 140 -34.80 7.57 12.56
N GLN A 141 -35.70 7.93 13.49
CA GLN A 141 -35.59 9.11 14.34
C GLN A 141 -34.27 9.13 15.13
N GLU A 142 -33.90 8.00 15.72
CA GLU A 142 -32.66 7.87 16.47
C GLU A 142 -31.45 8.06 15.56
N LYS A 143 -31.37 7.35 14.43
CA LYS A 143 -30.21 7.39 13.50
C LYS A 143 -30.06 8.72 12.76
N CYS A 144 -31.14 9.47 12.53
CA CYS A 144 -31.09 10.80 11.90
C CYS A 144 -31.05 11.96 12.91
N ASN A 145 -30.89 11.66 14.21
CA ASN A 145 -30.91 12.65 15.30
C ASN A 145 -32.17 13.54 15.28
N GLY A 146 -33.33 12.94 15.01
CA GLY A 146 -34.62 13.63 14.99
C GLY A 146 -34.82 14.61 13.83
N ASN A 147 -34.12 14.43 12.71
CA ASN A 147 -34.27 15.32 11.56
C ASN A 147 -35.73 15.36 11.05
N ALA A 148 -36.38 16.52 11.17
CA ALA A 148 -37.80 16.67 10.88
C ALA A 148 -38.16 16.35 9.41
N ALA A 149 -37.31 16.72 8.45
CA ALA A 149 -37.58 16.47 7.03
C ALA A 149 -37.52 14.97 6.69
N VAL A 150 -36.56 14.24 7.25
CA VAL A 150 -36.48 12.77 7.13
C VAL A 150 -37.69 12.12 7.78
N LEU A 151 -38.09 12.57 8.98
CA LEU A 151 -39.24 12.00 9.68
C LEU A 151 -40.59 12.33 9.06
N GLN A 152 -40.68 13.41 8.29
CA GLN A 152 -41.85 13.76 7.50
C GLN A 152 -41.94 12.92 6.22
N SER A 153 -40.79 12.55 5.63
CA SER A 153 -40.72 11.71 4.42
C SER A 153 -40.72 10.21 4.70
N TYR A 154 -40.49 9.79 5.95
CA TYR A 154 -40.51 8.39 6.37
C TYR A 154 -41.73 7.64 5.84
N ASN A 155 -41.47 6.50 5.20
CA ASN A 155 -42.48 5.58 4.72
C ASN A 155 -42.01 4.15 4.93
N GLU A 156 -42.75 3.36 5.70
CA GLU A 156 -42.43 1.96 6.02
C GLU A 156 -42.26 1.08 4.76
N ASN A 157 -42.85 1.46 3.63
CA ASN A 157 -42.76 0.72 2.38
C ASN A 157 -41.53 1.07 1.54
N THR A 158 -40.85 2.19 1.79
CA THR A 158 -39.73 2.67 0.97
C THR A 158 -38.45 2.94 1.75
N THR A 159 -38.57 3.38 3.01
CA THR A 159 -37.45 3.65 3.89
C THR A 159 -36.83 2.34 4.36
N ARG A 160 -35.53 2.17 4.17
CA ARG A 160 -34.78 0.96 4.56
C ARG A 160 -33.55 1.34 5.39
N LEU A 161 -33.20 0.48 6.33
CA LEU A 161 -31.88 0.51 6.94
C LEU A 161 -31.07 -0.61 6.29
N GLY A 162 -29.99 -0.23 5.63
CA GLY A 162 -29.15 -1.19 4.92
C GLY A 162 -27.76 -1.33 5.51
N ARG A 163 -27.10 -2.41 5.09
CA ARG A 163 -25.76 -2.82 5.53
C ARG A 163 -25.02 -3.44 4.37
N ASN A 164 -23.70 -3.32 4.38
CA ASN A 164 -22.80 -3.92 3.38
C ASN A 164 -22.44 -5.35 3.74
N PHE A 165 -22.17 -6.18 2.74
CA PHE A 165 -21.71 -7.57 2.87
C PHE A 165 -20.22 -7.68 2.59
N PHE A 166 -19.52 -8.40 3.47
CA PHE A 166 -18.08 -8.65 3.36
C PHE A 166 -17.75 -10.14 3.39
N ARG A 167 -16.95 -10.54 2.41
CA ARG A 167 -16.45 -11.91 2.23
C ARG A 167 -15.15 -12.12 2.98
N THR A 168 -15.01 -13.28 3.58
CA THR A 168 -13.74 -13.89 3.99
C THR A 168 -13.41 -14.96 2.97
N PRO A 169 -12.51 -14.72 2.00
CA PRO A 169 -12.13 -15.75 1.03
C PRO A 169 -11.44 -16.92 1.75
N PRO A 170 -11.59 -18.17 1.29
CA PRO A 170 -10.90 -19.32 1.88
C PRO A 170 -9.38 -19.23 1.74
N ASP A 171 -8.91 -18.62 0.64
CA ASP A 171 -7.51 -18.29 0.35
C ASP A 171 -7.35 -16.77 0.19
N PRO A 172 -7.35 -16.00 1.29
CA PRO A 172 -7.27 -14.55 1.24
C PRO A 172 -5.88 -14.11 0.76
N THR A 173 -5.81 -13.10 -0.10
CA THR A 173 -4.55 -12.41 -0.38
C THR A 173 -4.03 -11.74 0.90
N PRO A 174 -2.73 -11.43 1.03
CA PRO A 174 -2.20 -10.73 2.20
C PRO A 174 -2.99 -9.45 2.55
N LEU A 175 -3.42 -8.72 1.52
CA LEU A 175 -4.29 -7.55 1.65
C LEU A 175 -5.65 -7.86 2.28
N GLN A 176 -6.25 -9.00 1.91
CA GLN A 176 -7.51 -9.47 2.47
C GLN A 176 -7.36 -9.98 3.92
N ILE A 177 -6.23 -10.59 4.26
CA ILE A 177 -5.94 -11.07 5.63
C ILE A 177 -5.93 -9.91 6.63
N ILE A 178 -5.37 -8.77 6.24
CA ILE A 178 -5.21 -7.60 7.13
C ILE A 178 -6.43 -6.68 7.05
N SER A 179 -7.00 -6.48 5.86
CA SER A 179 -8.12 -5.55 5.69
C SER A 179 -9.36 -5.99 6.46
N LEU A 180 -9.75 -7.27 6.46
CA LEU A 180 -11.01 -7.68 7.07
C LEU A 180 -11.05 -7.55 8.60
N PRO A 181 -10.01 -7.96 9.38
CA PRO A 181 -9.97 -7.70 10.82
C PRO A 181 -9.99 -6.21 11.15
N THR A 182 -9.21 -5.39 10.42
CA THR A 182 -9.19 -3.94 10.60
C THR A 182 -10.55 -3.31 10.28
N LEU A 183 -11.17 -3.70 9.17
CA LEU A 183 -12.53 -3.27 8.80
C LEU A 183 -13.56 -3.76 9.81
N THR A 184 -13.40 -4.95 10.37
CA THR A 184 -14.31 -5.49 11.39
C THR A 184 -14.36 -4.57 12.61
N VAL A 185 -13.22 -4.11 13.09
CA VAL A 185 -13.16 -3.19 14.24
C VAL A 185 -13.63 -1.79 13.83
N LEU A 186 -13.09 -1.25 12.75
CA LEU A 186 -13.39 0.13 12.33
C LEU A 186 -14.87 0.30 11.96
N TRP A 187 -15.46 -0.64 11.22
CA TRP A 187 -16.83 -0.52 10.70
C TRP A 187 -17.84 -1.30 11.55
N ASN A 188 -17.43 -1.77 12.72
CA ASN A 188 -18.23 -2.56 13.65
C ASN A 188 -18.98 -3.71 12.93
N LEU A 189 -18.24 -4.48 12.11
CA LEU A 189 -18.84 -5.53 11.31
C LEU A 189 -19.31 -6.67 12.21
N LYS A 190 -20.57 -7.05 12.05
CA LYS A 190 -21.24 -8.16 12.73
C LYS A 190 -21.12 -9.42 11.90
N GLU A 191 -21.23 -10.56 12.57
CA GLU A 191 -21.41 -11.83 11.87
C GLU A 191 -22.73 -11.82 11.10
N ARG A 192 -22.75 -12.56 9.99
CA ARG A 192 -23.97 -12.82 9.23
C ARG A 192 -25.09 -13.34 10.16
N PRO A 193 -26.31 -12.77 10.10
CA PRO A 193 -27.44 -13.34 10.84
C PRO A 193 -27.87 -14.66 10.22
N LEU A 194 -28.26 -15.60 11.08
CA LEU A 194 -28.76 -16.92 10.66
C LEU A 194 -30.26 -17.08 10.90
N ASP A 195 -30.86 -16.16 11.68
CA ASP A 195 -32.27 -16.15 12.03
C ASP A 195 -32.74 -14.72 12.33
N THR A 196 -34.06 -14.54 12.46
CA THR A 196 -34.70 -13.23 12.65
C THR A 196 -34.76 -12.75 14.10
N SER A 197 -34.24 -13.54 15.07
CA SER A 197 -34.32 -13.22 16.51
C SER A 197 -33.14 -12.39 17.04
N ARG A 198 -32.19 -12.07 16.17
CA ARG A 198 -31.00 -11.27 16.46
C ARG A 198 -31.38 -9.84 16.86
N ASP A 199 -31.17 -9.50 18.12
CA ASP A 199 -31.41 -8.17 18.71
C ASP A 199 -30.26 -7.18 18.49
N ASP A 200 -29.11 -7.67 18.03
CA ASP A 200 -27.94 -6.86 17.73
C ASP A 200 -28.05 -6.10 16.40
N PHE A 201 -29.16 -6.19 15.65
CA PHE A 201 -29.38 -5.41 14.42
C PHE A 201 -30.47 -4.36 14.60
N ASP A 202 -30.17 -3.12 14.18
CA ASP A 202 -31.13 -2.00 14.19
C ASP A 202 -32.24 -2.13 13.12
N SER A 203 -32.24 -3.17 12.29
CA SER A 203 -33.20 -3.40 11.20
C SER A 203 -34.06 -4.63 11.47
N ILE A 204 -35.25 -4.68 10.89
CA ILE A 204 -36.14 -5.85 10.98
C ILE A 204 -35.65 -6.93 10.00
N LEU A 205 -35.06 -8.01 10.52
CA LEU A 205 -34.62 -9.13 9.70
C LEU A 205 -35.82 -9.97 9.25
N LEU A 206 -35.98 -10.15 7.94
CA LEU A 206 -37.04 -10.97 7.36
C LEU A 206 -36.51 -12.35 6.95
N GLN A 207 -37.30 -13.40 7.22
CA GLN A 207 -36.94 -14.77 6.86
C GLN A 207 -36.72 -14.94 5.35
N GLU A 208 -37.51 -14.26 4.52
CA GLU A 208 -37.36 -14.25 3.06
C GLU A 208 -36.03 -13.63 2.61
N ASN A 209 -35.56 -12.58 3.30
CA ASN A 209 -34.28 -11.94 3.00
C ASN A 209 -33.11 -12.84 3.40
N LEU A 210 -33.17 -13.46 4.57
CA LEU A 210 -32.17 -14.44 5.02
C LEU A 210 -32.04 -15.63 4.07
N ALA A 211 -33.16 -16.10 3.49
CA ALA A 211 -33.15 -17.16 2.48
C ALA A 211 -32.45 -16.72 1.19
N LYS A 212 -32.67 -15.48 0.73
CA LYS A 212 -31.96 -14.93 -0.44
C LYS A 212 -30.47 -14.70 -0.18
N GLU A 213 -30.10 -14.30 1.03
CA GLU A 213 -28.70 -14.11 1.43
C GLU A 213 -27.87 -15.39 1.23
N LEU A 214 -28.47 -16.60 1.27
CA LEU A 214 -27.76 -17.89 1.09
C LEU A 214 -27.03 -17.97 -0.25
N LYS A 215 -27.47 -17.21 -1.26
CA LYS A 215 -26.87 -17.13 -2.59
C LYS A 215 -25.70 -16.14 -2.68
N ILE A 216 -25.33 -15.48 -1.58
CA ILE A 216 -24.27 -14.46 -1.51
C ILE A 216 -23.12 -14.97 -0.60
N PRO A 217 -21.87 -15.06 -1.10
CA PRO A 217 -20.73 -15.59 -0.35
C PRO A 217 -20.13 -14.54 0.60
N PHE A 218 -20.87 -14.15 1.64
CA PHE A 218 -20.39 -13.25 2.70
C PHE A 218 -20.48 -13.89 4.10
N GLN A 219 -19.66 -13.36 5.01
CA GLN A 219 -19.56 -13.82 6.40
C GLN A 219 -19.77 -12.68 7.39
N LYS A 220 -19.39 -11.45 7.03
CA LYS A 220 -19.51 -10.27 7.88
C LYS A 220 -20.37 -9.19 7.23
N THR A 221 -21.06 -8.41 8.05
CA THR A 221 -21.92 -7.32 7.57
C THR A 221 -21.91 -6.11 8.49
N GLY A 222 -22.00 -4.90 7.93
CA GLY A 222 -21.94 -3.65 8.68
C GLY A 222 -21.85 -2.44 7.76
N GLY A 223 -21.35 -1.31 8.26
CA GLY A 223 -21.32 -0.05 7.49
C GLY A 223 -22.72 0.38 7.08
N TYR A 224 -23.50 0.85 8.05
CA TYR A 224 -24.93 1.13 7.88
C TYR A 224 -25.19 2.34 6.97
N PHE A 225 -26.33 2.31 6.28
CA PHE A 225 -26.88 3.44 5.52
C PHE A 225 -28.40 3.51 5.67
N LEU A 226 -28.95 4.71 5.53
CA LEU A 226 -30.40 4.90 5.38
C LEU A 226 -30.74 5.04 3.90
N GLY A 227 -31.63 4.18 3.41
CA GLY A 227 -32.14 4.14 2.05
C GLY A 227 -33.55 4.73 1.96
N ASP A 228 -33.80 5.63 1.00
CA ASP A 228 -35.16 6.06 0.66
C ASP A 228 -35.26 6.61 -0.77
N LEU A 229 -36.47 6.83 -1.25
CA LEU A 229 -36.72 7.53 -2.51
C LEU A 229 -36.38 9.02 -2.38
N GLY A 230 -35.72 9.56 -3.39
CA GLY A 230 -35.34 10.96 -3.45
C GLY A 230 -35.07 11.46 -4.87
N THR A 231 -34.48 12.64 -4.96
CA THR A 231 -33.98 13.21 -6.22
C THR A 231 -32.47 13.34 -6.13
N SER A 232 -31.79 13.16 -7.26
CA SER A 232 -30.33 13.10 -7.29
C SER A 232 -29.70 14.36 -6.69
N ILE A 233 -28.69 14.16 -5.84
CA ILE A 233 -27.91 15.23 -5.22
C ILE A 233 -26.79 15.78 -6.12
N LEU A 234 -26.50 15.13 -7.24
CA LEU A 234 -25.53 15.61 -8.21
C LEU A 234 -26.14 16.69 -9.10
N PRO A 235 -25.43 17.80 -9.37
CA PRO A 235 -25.91 18.84 -10.30
C PRO A 235 -26.24 18.30 -11.70
N GLU A 236 -25.40 17.39 -12.24
CA GLU A 236 -25.51 16.88 -13.61
C GLU A 236 -26.67 15.92 -13.86
N THR A 237 -27.25 15.42 -12.76
CA THR A 237 -28.44 14.56 -12.75
C THR A 237 -29.52 15.13 -11.85
N ALA A 238 -29.47 16.43 -11.54
CA ALA A 238 -30.43 17.07 -10.64
C ALA A 238 -31.87 16.74 -11.03
N GLU A 239 -32.75 16.63 -10.03
CA GLU A 239 -34.17 16.28 -10.18
C GLU A 239 -34.45 14.85 -10.64
N LYS A 240 -33.46 14.08 -11.13
CA LYS A 240 -33.62 12.66 -11.46
C LYS A 240 -34.12 11.90 -10.22
N PRO A 241 -35.29 11.24 -10.28
CA PRO A 241 -35.71 10.35 -9.20
C PRO A 241 -34.72 9.19 -9.06
N VAL A 242 -34.32 8.91 -7.83
CA VAL A 242 -33.33 7.87 -7.49
C VAL A 242 -33.68 7.23 -6.14
N TYR A 243 -33.19 6.02 -5.91
CA TYR A 243 -33.15 5.44 -4.56
C TYR A 243 -31.81 5.81 -3.91
N GLN A 244 -31.83 6.67 -2.89
CA GLN A 244 -30.63 7.24 -2.27
C GLN A 244 -30.23 6.48 -1.03
N LEU A 245 -28.95 6.15 -0.91
CA LEU A 245 -28.37 5.52 0.28
C LEU A 245 -27.45 6.52 0.95
N ASN A 246 -27.85 7.03 2.12
CA ASN A 246 -27.09 8.02 2.85
C ASN A 246 -26.38 7.40 4.05
N TYR A 247 -25.05 7.30 3.94
CA TYR A 247 -24.17 6.79 5.01
C TYR A 247 -23.80 7.87 6.02
N ARG A 248 -23.96 9.14 5.65
CA ARG A 248 -23.27 10.25 6.32
C ARG A 248 -23.86 10.60 7.70
N TRP A 249 -25.04 10.08 8.03
CA TRP A 249 -25.71 10.34 9.31
C TRP A 249 -24.80 9.95 10.49
N PRO A 250 -24.44 10.90 11.38
CA PRO A 250 -23.46 10.63 12.43
C PRO A 250 -23.81 9.44 13.35
N ARG A 251 -25.10 9.22 13.63
CA ARG A 251 -25.57 8.13 14.48
C ARG A 251 -25.66 6.76 13.77
N LEU A 252 -25.35 6.69 12.48
CA LEU A 252 -25.00 5.43 11.80
C LEU A 252 -23.55 5.00 12.11
N ALA A 253 -22.77 5.83 12.82
CA ALA A 253 -21.35 5.67 13.08
C ALA A 253 -20.52 5.43 11.80
N PRO A 254 -20.67 6.26 10.75
CA PRO A 254 -19.90 6.08 9.53
C PRO A 254 -18.42 6.36 9.79
N VAL A 255 -17.56 5.50 9.27
CA VAL A 255 -16.11 5.69 9.24
C VAL A 255 -15.68 6.11 7.84
N TYR A 256 -14.65 6.94 7.74
CA TYR A 256 -14.10 7.35 6.45
C TYR A 256 -13.81 6.12 5.55
N PRO A 257 -14.21 6.13 4.25
CA PRO A 257 -14.79 7.26 3.50
C PRO A 257 -16.32 7.38 3.58
N MET A 258 -17.04 6.51 4.31
CA MET A 258 -18.52 6.51 4.38
C MET A 258 -19.10 7.81 4.95
N THR A 259 -18.34 8.56 5.74
CA THR A 259 -18.71 9.91 6.23
C THR A 259 -18.99 10.92 5.11
N ARG A 260 -18.53 10.62 3.88
CA ARG A 260 -18.69 11.44 2.67
C ARG A 260 -19.70 10.86 1.70
N LEU A 261 -20.10 9.61 1.91
CA LEU A 261 -20.72 8.78 0.89
C LEU A 261 -22.24 8.92 0.85
N ILE A 262 -22.74 9.17 -0.35
CA ILE A 262 -24.12 8.92 -0.75
C ILE A 262 -24.06 8.03 -1.99
N ASP A 263 -24.82 6.94 -2.00
CA ASP A 263 -25.05 6.18 -3.23
C ASP A 263 -26.41 6.54 -3.82
N GLU A 264 -26.56 6.44 -5.13
CA GLU A 264 -27.86 6.59 -5.80
C GLU A 264 -28.07 5.47 -6.79
N LEU A 265 -29.26 4.88 -6.79
CA LEU A 265 -29.59 3.68 -7.56
C LEU A 265 -30.81 3.90 -8.47
N VAL A 266 -30.75 3.29 -9.65
CA VAL A 266 -31.87 3.15 -10.60
C VAL A 266 -31.89 1.73 -11.17
N GLU A 267 -33.08 1.22 -11.48
CA GLU A 267 -33.27 -0.07 -12.14
C GLU A 267 -33.07 0.09 -13.66
N ILE A 268 -32.19 -0.71 -14.25
CA ILE A 268 -31.86 -0.66 -15.69
C ILE A 268 -32.29 -1.92 -16.44
N ALA A 269 -32.54 -3.01 -15.71
CA ALA A 269 -33.19 -4.22 -16.20
C ALA A 269 -33.79 -4.96 -15.00
N ASP A 270 -34.57 -6.01 -15.27
CA ASP A 270 -35.21 -6.81 -14.22
C ASP A 270 -34.17 -7.34 -13.21
N GLY A 271 -34.27 -6.93 -11.95
CA GLY A 271 -33.32 -7.33 -10.91
C GLY A 271 -31.89 -6.79 -11.10
N ILE A 272 -31.69 -5.78 -11.96
CA ILE A 272 -30.38 -5.14 -12.19
C ILE A 272 -30.50 -3.64 -11.95
N TYR A 273 -29.77 -3.17 -10.94
CA TYR A 273 -29.74 -1.76 -10.57
C TYR A 273 -28.34 -1.20 -10.80
N LEU A 274 -28.29 -0.06 -11.47
CA LEU A 274 -27.07 0.72 -11.67
C LEU A 274 -26.99 1.79 -10.59
N GLY A 275 -25.91 1.73 -9.83
CA GLY A 275 -25.58 2.67 -8.78
C GLY A 275 -24.50 3.66 -9.22
N GLN A 276 -24.59 4.90 -8.74
CA GLN A 276 -23.49 5.85 -8.75
C GLN A 276 -22.98 6.12 -7.33
N LEU A 277 -21.66 6.17 -7.19
CA LEU A 277 -20.94 6.43 -5.94
C LEU A 277 -20.66 7.93 -5.84
N ILE A 278 -21.19 8.63 -4.83
CA ILE A 278 -21.09 10.10 -4.74
C ILE A 278 -20.41 10.51 -3.44
N TYR A 279 -19.35 11.31 -3.53
CA TYR A 279 -18.70 11.90 -2.36
C TYR A 279 -18.96 13.39 -2.23
N ALA A 280 -19.21 13.82 -0.98
CA ALA A 280 -19.10 15.23 -0.59
C ALA A 280 -17.63 15.68 -0.69
N THR A 281 -17.35 16.77 -1.41
CA THR A 281 -16.01 17.36 -1.49
C THR A 281 -15.77 18.49 -0.50
N ARG A 282 -16.84 18.99 0.16
CA ARG A 282 -16.76 19.98 1.24
C ARG A 282 -17.61 19.59 2.44
N HIS A 283 -17.32 20.20 3.59
CA HIS A 283 -18.08 20.07 4.84
C HIS A 283 -18.38 18.61 5.20
N PHE A 284 -17.31 17.83 5.36
CA PHE A 284 -17.37 16.43 5.76
C PHE A 284 -16.44 16.19 6.94
N SER A 285 -16.71 15.11 7.68
CA SER A 285 -15.88 14.66 8.78
C SER A 285 -15.04 13.46 8.35
N LEU A 286 -13.86 13.29 8.94
CA LEU A 286 -13.08 12.05 8.88
C LEU A 286 -13.59 10.99 9.87
N GLY A 287 -14.62 11.31 10.67
CA GLY A 287 -15.22 10.45 11.67
C GLY A 287 -14.50 10.48 13.00
N THR A 288 -14.98 9.64 13.92
CA THR A 288 -14.31 9.30 15.19
C THR A 288 -13.43 8.06 14.95
N ILE A 289 -12.15 8.15 15.31
CA ILE A 289 -11.22 7.02 15.16
C ILE A 289 -11.31 6.18 16.43
N THR A 290 -11.90 5.00 16.32
CA THR A 290 -11.85 3.98 17.38
C THR A 290 -10.60 3.13 17.19
N SER A 291 -9.72 3.10 18.19
CA SER A 291 -8.52 2.27 18.14
C SER A 291 -8.89 0.78 18.05
N PRO A 292 -8.07 -0.07 17.38
CA PRO A 292 -8.20 -1.53 17.38
C PRO A 292 -8.26 -2.18 18.77
N LEU A 293 -7.89 -1.44 19.82
CA LEU A 293 -7.91 -1.84 21.23
C LEU A 293 -9.19 -1.42 21.99
N GLY A 294 -10.21 -0.88 21.30
CA GLY A 294 -11.47 -0.46 21.91
C GLY A 294 -11.42 0.90 22.63
N ILE A 295 -10.30 1.64 22.52
CA ILE A 295 -10.19 3.01 23.03
C ILE A 295 -10.94 3.94 22.08
N VAL A 296 -12.06 4.48 22.57
CA VAL A 296 -12.78 5.59 21.91
C VAL A 296 -11.99 6.86 22.20
N LEU A 297 -11.26 7.37 21.20
CA LEU A 297 -10.70 8.72 21.30
C LEU A 297 -11.86 9.71 21.59
N PRO A 298 -11.68 10.72 22.46
CA PRO A 298 -12.72 11.70 22.72
C PRO A 298 -13.24 12.26 21.41
N GLU A 299 -14.55 12.53 21.36
CA GLU A 299 -15.42 12.81 20.22
C GLU A 299 -15.03 14.08 19.41
N HIS A 300 -13.75 14.21 19.06
CA HIS A 300 -13.23 15.24 18.19
C HIS A 300 -13.40 14.75 16.76
N SER A 301 -14.58 15.01 16.19
CA SER A 301 -14.78 14.88 14.75
C SER A 301 -13.77 15.77 14.04
N ILE A 302 -12.80 15.18 13.34
CA ILE A 302 -11.94 15.97 12.44
C ILE A 302 -12.81 16.36 11.24
N GLY A 303 -13.00 17.65 10.99
CA GLY A 303 -13.90 18.17 9.96
C GLY A 303 -15.33 18.41 10.43
N GLU A 304 -16.26 18.62 9.51
CA GLU A 304 -17.66 18.98 9.81
C GLU A 304 -18.58 17.76 9.68
N PRO A 305 -19.22 17.30 10.77
CA PRO A 305 -20.23 16.23 10.70
C PRO A 305 -21.38 16.59 9.77
N TYR A 306 -21.98 15.57 9.14
CA TYR A 306 -23.16 15.76 8.32
C TYR A 306 -24.33 16.29 9.15
N ASN A 307 -24.87 17.44 8.77
CA ASN A 307 -25.92 18.13 9.51
C ASN A 307 -26.79 18.97 8.58
N PRO A 308 -27.72 18.34 7.84
CA PRO A 308 -28.56 19.02 6.86
C PRO A 308 -29.58 20.00 7.48
N GLY A 309 -29.70 20.09 8.82
CA GLY A 309 -30.78 20.82 9.51
C GLY A 309 -30.45 22.22 10.04
N THR A 310 -29.20 22.72 9.96
CA THR A 310 -28.77 23.94 10.68
C THR A 310 -28.96 25.27 9.94
N GLY A 311 -29.82 25.34 8.91
CA GLY A 311 -30.04 26.57 8.12
C GLY A 311 -28.86 27.01 7.24
N LYS A 312 -27.62 26.59 7.55
CA LYS A 312 -26.42 26.78 6.70
C LYS A 312 -26.31 25.74 5.56
N ALA A 313 -26.87 24.54 5.75
CA ALA A 313 -26.71 23.38 4.85
C ALA A 313 -27.94 23.09 3.96
N VAL A 314 -28.78 24.11 3.68
CA VAL A 314 -30.11 23.93 3.04
C VAL A 314 -30.02 23.55 1.55
N SER A 315 -28.87 23.71 0.90
CA SER A 315 -28.67 23.36 -0.51
C SER A 315 -27.65 22.23 -0.69
N PRO A 316 -27.87 21.27 -1.61
CA PRO A 316 -26.86 20.29 -2.03
C PRO A 316 -25.51 20.92 -2.42
N ALA A 317 -25.52 22.18 -2.87
CA ALA A 317 -24.32 22.95 -3.18
C ALA A 317 -23.40 23.18 -1.97
N TYR A 318 -23.92 23.11 -0.73
CA TYR A 318 -23.13 23.23 0.50
C TYR A 318 -22.04 22.16 0.53
N TYR A 319 -22.38 20.88 0.32
CA TYR A 319 -21.43 19.77 0.43
C TYR A 319 -20.58 19.52 -0.83
N GLN A 320 -20.90 20.18 -1.94
CA GLN A 320 -20.24 20.00 -3.25
C GLN A 320 -20.05 18.54 -3.64
N TYR A 321 -21.13 17.87 -4.00
CA TYR A 321 -21.10 16.47 -4.37
C TYR A 321 -20.52 16.22 -5.76
N GLN A 322 -19.77 15.13 -5.91
CA GLN A 322 -19.19 14.70 -7.18
C GLN A 322 -19.41 13.19 -7.41
N ASN A 323 -19.60 12.77 -8.66
CA ASN A 323 -19.64 11.35 -9.01
C ASN A 323 -18.22 10.78 -8.97
N ASN A 324 -18.02 9.75 -8.17
CA ASN A 324 -16.77 9.04 -7.96
C ASN A 324 -16.80 7.61 -8.52
N GLY A 325 -17.77 7.24 -9.35
CA GLY A 325 -17.81 5.92 -9.98
C GLY A 325 -19.19 5.30 -10.08
N TYR A 326 -19.20 4.06 -10.58
CA TYR A 326 -20.41 3.26 -10.76
C TYR A 326 -20.26 1.87 -10.15
N PHE A 327 -21.38 1.30 -9.73
CA PHE A 327 -21.49 -0.07 -9.22
C PHE A 327 -22.84 -0.68 -9.62
N LEU A 328 -23.00 -1.99 -9.48
CA LEU A 328 -24.24 -2.70 -9.72
C LEU A 328 -24.74 -3.33 -8.43
N MET A 329 -26.07 -3.37 -8.28
CA MET A 329 -26.79 -4.25 -7.34
C MET A 329 -27.60 -5.23 -8.17
N LEU A 330 -27.37 -6.52 -7.97
CA LEU A 330 -27.96 -7.60 -8.76
C LEU A 330 -28.79 -8.49 -7.84
N ASP A 331 -30.01 -8.81 -8.26
CA ASP A 331 -30.91 -9.68 -7.50
C ASP A 331 -30.32 -11.10 -7.40
N PRO A 332 -30.07 -11.63 -6.19
CA PRO A 332 -29.52 -12.96 -6.00
C PRO A 332 -30.39 -14.08 -6.58
N ASP A 333 -31.67 -13.84 -6.89
CA ASP A 333 -32.50 -14.81 -7.60
C ASP A 333 -31.97 -15.14 -9.00
N ASN A 334 -31.19 -14.25 -9.61
CA ASN A 334 -30.49 -14.45 -10.87
C ASN A 334 -29.03 -14.92 -10.70
N SER A 335 -28.73 -15.62 -9.60
CA SER A 335 -27.36 -16.06 -9.26
C SER A 335 -26.66 -16.90 -10.36
N ALA A 336 -27.41 -17.67 -11.15
CA ALA A 336 -26.85 -18.46 -12.25
C ALA A 336 -26.24 -17.57 -13.35
N GLU A 337 -26.95 -16.50 -13.73
CA GLU A 337 -26.50 -15.51 -14.69
C GLU A 337 -25.36 -14.66 -14.12
N ILE A 338 -25.49 -14.19 -12.87
CA ILE A 338 -24.50 -13.36 -12.18
C ILE A 338 -23.13 -14.06 -12.16
N TYR A 339 -23.10 -15.33 -11.75
CA TYR A 339 -21.86 -16.10 -11.55
C TYR A 339 -21.43 -16.91 -12.78
N SER A 340 -22.07 -16.70 -13.92
CA SER A 340 -21.70 -17.34 -15.20
C SER A 340 -20.29 -16.93 -15.65
N ALA A 341 -19.65 -17.78 -16.46
CA ALA A 341 -18.29 -17.55 -16.95
C ALA A 341 -18.15 -16.26 -17.77
N ASP A 342 -19.19 -15.88 -18.50
CA ASP A 342 -19.22 -14.70 -19.38
C ASP A 342 -19.68 -13.42 -18.66
N SER A 343 -20.05 -13.52 -17.38
CA SER A 343 -20.51 -12.38 -16.57
C SER A 343 -19.50 -12.03 -15.47
N PHE A 344 -19.88 -12.09 -14.19
CA PHE A 344 -19.05 -11.67 -13.05
C PHE A 344 -18.44 -12.89 -12.35
N TYR A 345 -17.74 -13.75 -13.11
CA TYR A 345 -17.20 -15.01 -12.62
C TYR A 345 -16.23 -14.85 -11.43
N GLU A 346 -15.56 -13.70 -11.31
CA GLU A 346 -14.58 -13.40 -10.28
C GLU A 346 -15.18 -13.35 -8.86
N ILE A 347 -16.47 -13.04 -8.74
CA ILE A 347 -17.19 -12.99 -7.45
C ILE A 347 -17.94 -14.29 -7.14
N ARG A 348 -17.82 -15.33 -7.99
CA ARG A 348 -18.44 -16.65 -7.77
C ARG A 348 -18.04 -17.24 -6.41
N PRO A 349 -18.97 -17.93 -5.71
CA PRO A 349 -18.66 -18.70 -4.51
C PRO A 349 -17.59 -19.76 -4.77
N ARG A 350 -16.68 -19.93 -3.81
CA ARG A 350 -15.55 -20.89 -3.83
C ARG A 350 -15.77 -22.00 -2.81
N SER A 351 -15.13 -23.15 -3.04
CA SER A 351 -15.18 -24.27 -2.10
C SER A 351 -14.82 -23.82 -0.68
N GLY A 352 -15.66 -24.17 0.30
CA GLY A 352 -15.53 -23.74 1.70
C GLY A 352 -16.28 -22.46 2.06
N GLU A 353 -16.90 -21.77 1.09
CA GLU A 353 -17.76 -20.63 1.36
C GLU A 353 -19.22 -21.05 1.48
N PHE A 354 -19.98 -20.29 2.29
CA PHE A 354 -21.37 -20.63 2.62
C PHE A 354 -22.25 -20.84 1.37
N ALA A 355 -22.16 -19.94 0.40
CA ALA A 355 -22.96 -20.00 -0.83
C ALA A 355 -22.49 -21.06 -1.84
N TYR A 356 -21.34 -21.71 -1.61
CA TYR A 356 -20.81 -22.71 -2.54
C TYR A 356 -21.67 -23.96 -2.58
N THR A 357 -22.03 -24.52 -1.43
CA THR A 357 -22.86 -25.74 -1.37
C THR A 357 -24.22 -25.52 -2.03
N GLU A 358 -24.84 -24.37 -1.74
CA GLU A 358 -26.15 -23.98 -2.27
C GLU A 358 -26.17 -23.84 -3.80
N LEU A 359 -25.07 -23.36 -4.40
CA LEU A 359 -24.99 -23.05 -5.83
C LEU A 359 -24.14 -24.05 -6.64
N SER A 360 -23.44 -24.98 -5.99
CA SER A 360 -22.50 -25.91 -6.65
C SER A 360 -23.15 -26.89 -7.62
N GLN A 361 -24.43 -27.21 -7.45
CA GLN A 361 -25.16 -28.13 -8.32
C GLN A 361 -25.62 -27.48 -9.64
N SER A 362 -25.71 -26.15 -9.70
CA SER A 362 -26.22 -25.39 -10.86
C SER A 362 -25.14 -24.70 -11.69
N LEU A 363 -23.87 -24.75 -11.26
CA LEU A 363 -22.78 -24.02 -11.90
C LEU A 363 -21.76 -24.99 -12.54
N GLU A 364 -21.56 -24.90 -13.86
CA GLU A 364 -20.56 -25.71 -14.57
C GLU A 364 -19.14 -25.55 -13.95
N PRO A 365 -18.34 -26.64 -13.87
CA PRO A 365 -17.00 -26.59 -13.31
C PRO A 365 -16.05 -25.80 -14.23
N PRO A 366 -15.21 -24.92 -13.67
CA PRO A 366 -14.24 -24.20 -14.48
C PRO A 366 -13.15 -25.14 -15.01
N VAL A 367 -12.84 -25.04 -16.31
CA VAL A 367 -11.67 -25.69 -16.91
C VAL A 367 -10.42 -24.99 -16.37
N LYS A 368 -9.70 -25.65 -15.45
CA LYS A 368 -8.44 -25.12 -14.91
C LYS A 368 -7.32 -25.25 -15.94
N PRO A 369 -6.50 -24.21 -16.17
CA PRO A 369 -5.19 -24.39 -16.80
C PRO A 369 -4.28 -25.17 -15.85
N GLU A 370 -3.68 -26.26 -16.33
CA GLU A 370 -2.70 -27.05 -15.59
C GLU A 370 -1.53 -26.17 -15.15
N LYS A 371 -1.26 -26.13 -13.84
CA LYS A 371 -0.01 -25.62 -13.28
C LYS A 371 0.79 -26.79 -12.72
N ARG A 372 2.03 -26.93 -13.20
CA ARG A 372 3.00 -27.91 -12.72
C ARG A 372 3.35 -27.62 -11.25
N HIS A 373 3.15 -28.61 -10.39
CA HIS A 373 3.62 -28.60 -9.00
C HIS A 373 5.13 -28.90 -8.94
N PRO A 374 5.91 -28.25 -8.06
CA PRO A 374 7.16 -28.81 -7.57
C PRO A 374 6.88 -29.79 -6.40
N PRO A 375 7.62 -30.90 -6.27
CA PRO A 375 7.34 -31.91 -5.26
C PRO A 375 7.84 -31.53 -3.85
N HIS A 376 6.98 -31.76 -2.84
CA HIS A 376 7.15 -31.57 -1.38
C HIS A 376 8.23 -32.46 -0.70
N ARG A 377 9.31 -32.86 -1.40
CA ARG A 377 10.24 -33.91 -0.91
C ARG A 377 11.71 -33.50 -0.77
N LEU A 378 12.04 -32.20 -0.65
CA LEU A 378 13.43 -31.73 -0.72
C LEU A 378 13.97 -30.93 0.49
N GLN A 379 13.23 -30.77 1.60
CA GLN A 379 13.63 -29.91 2.75
C GLN A 379 14.99 -30.21 3.44
N GLN A 380 15.72 -31.26 3.02
CA GLN A 380 17.04 -31.61 3.56
C GLN A 380 18.05 -32.03 2.47
N SER A 381 17.81 -31.64 1.21
CA SER A 381 18.67 -32.01 0.08
C SER A 381 20.16 -31.65 0.31
N TRP A 382 20.40 -30.50 0.93
CA TRP A 382 21.72 -29.96 1.25
C TRP A 382 22.52 -30.79 2.27
N LYS A 383 21.87 -31.58 3.13
CA LYS A 383 22.59 -32.37 4.17
C LYS A 383 23.45 -33.49 3.57
N ASN A 384 23.08 -33.94 2.38
CA ASN A 384 23.77 -34.99 1.63
C ASN A 384 24.93 -34.44 0.79
N ASP A 385 24.99 -33.13 0.57
CA ASP A 385 26.09 -32.46 -0.11
C ASP A 385 27.05 -31.87 0.93
N ARG A 386 28.30 -32.35 0.94
CA ARG A 386 29.30 -31.89 1.91
C ARG A 386 29.58 -30.39 1.81
N SER A 387 29.64 -29.84 0.59
CA SER A 387 29.93 -28.42 0.35
C SER A 387 28.78 -27.55 0.80
N LEU A 388 27.54 -27.91 0.48
CA LEU A 388 26.37 -27.16 0.94
C LEU A 388 26.19 -27.27 2.45
N ARG A 389 26.45 -28.43 3.05
CA ARG A 389 26.44 -28.59 4.51
C ARG A 389 27.44 -27.66 5.17
N GLU A 390 28.69 -27.66 4.73
CA GLU A 390 29.73 -26.76 5.26
C GLU A 390 29.34 -25.28 5.10
N LYS A 391 28.84 -24.90 3.92
CA LYS A 391 28.36 -23.52 3.67
C LYS A 391 27.20 -23.12 4.58
N PHE A 392 26.22 -24.01 4.74
CA PHE A 392 24.98 -23.68 5.44
C PHE A 392 25.05 -23.72 6.96
N THR A 393 26.12 -24.30 7.52
CA THR A 393 26.31 -24.42 8.98
C THR A 393 27.52 -23.67 9.52
N THR A 394 28.34 -23.05 8.66
CA THR A 394 29.56 -22.35 9.08
C THR A 394 29.35 -20.85 9.09
N PHE A 395 29.47 -20.25 10.27
CA PHE A 395 29.49 -18.80 10.44
C PHE A 395 30.84 -18.19 10.00
N ILE A 396 30.80 -16.96 9.49
CA ILE A 396 31.97 -16.09 9.38
C ILE A 396 31.73 -14.87 10.27
N LEU A 397 32.47 -14.76 11.36
CA LEU A 397 32.24 -13.75 12.39
C LEU A 397 33.56 -13.17 12.89
N GLU A 398 33.51 -11.92 13.30
CA GLU A 398 34.52 -11.23 14.08
C GLU A 398 34.14 -11.18 15.57
N PRO A 399 35.09 -10.86 16.47
CA PRO A 399 34.78 -10.61 17.88
C PRO A 399 33.74 -9.49 18.03
N SER A 400 32.78 -9.66 18.95
CA SER A 400 31.81 -8.60 19.23
C SER A 400 32.53 -7.37 19.78
N PRO A 401 32.15 -6.14 19.37
CA PRO A 401 32.61 -4.91 20.01
C PRO A 401 32.22 -4.81 21.49
N ARG A 402 31.34 -5.69 21.99
CA ARG A 402 30.92 -5.79 23.38
C ARG A 402 31.50 -7.06 24.02
N PRO A 403 32.41 -6.93 25.01
CA PRO A 403 33.19 -8.07 25.52
C PRO A 403 32.38 -9.09 26.33
N ASP A 404 31.28 -8.67 26.95
CA ASP A 404 30.47 -9.52 27.85
C ASP A 404 29.27 -10.19 27.14
N GLU A 405 29.29 -10.24 25.81
CA GLU A 405 28.18 -10.74 25.02
C GLU A 405 28.19 -12.28 24.89
N PRO A 406 27.04 -12.97 25.06
CA PRO A 406 26.96 -14.42 24.87
C PRO A 406 27.33 -14.84 23.45
N ASP A 407 27.85 -16.07 23.30
CA ASP A 407 28.15 -16.60 21.98
C ASP A 407 26.87 -17.01 21.23
N ILE A 408 26.42 -16.14 20.30
CA ILE A 408 25.24 -16.39 19.46
C ILE A 408 25.33 -17.67 18.62
N CYS A 409 26.55 -18.19 18.35
CA CYS A 409 26.72 -19.44 17.63
C CYS A 409 26.09 -20.63 18.37
N ASN A 410 25.93 -20.54 19.69
CA ASN A 410 25.27 -21.56 20.49
C ASN A 410 23.75 -21.66 20.23
N GLU A 411 23.16 -20.68 19.56
CA GLU A 411 21.77 -20.77 19.12
C GLU A 411 21.60 -21.74 17.94
N LEU A 412 22.65 -22.11 17.21
CA LEU A 412 22.54 -23.04 16.08
C LEU A 412 22.39 -24.48 16.58
N ASN A 413 21.22 -25.10 16.35
CA ASN A 413 21.00 -26.48 16.78
C ASN A 413 21.74 -27.49 15.88
N GLU A 414 22.00 -28.68 16.42
CA GLU A 414 22.58 -29.78 15.65
C GLU A 414 21.67 -30.15 14.45
N GLY A 415 22.26 -30.18 13.25
CA GLY A 415 21.54 -30.49 12.02
C GLY A 415 20.62 -29.38 11.49
N GLU A 416 20.68 -28.19 12.08
CA GLU A 416 20.05 -26.94 11.62
C GLU A 416 21.03 -26.15 10.74
N SER A 417 20.52 -25.49 9.70
CA SER A 417 21.29 -24.48 8.94
C SER A 417 21.16 -23.10 9.58
N ILE A 418 22.11 -22.19 9.31
CA ILE A 418 22.06 -20.81 9.79
C ILE A 418 20.75 -20.12 9.36
N LEU A 419 20.26 -20.36 8.14
CA LEU A 419 19.01 -19.76 7.68
C LEU A 419 17.77 -20.29 8.45
N GLN A 420 17.78 -21.56 8.86
CA GLN A 420 16.73 -22.12 9.72
C GLN A 420 16.80 -21.56 11.14
N MET A 421 18.00 -21.36 11.69
CA MET A 421 18.20 -20.67 12.96
C MET A 421 17.62 -19.24 12.91
N LEU A 422 17.91 -18.49 11.85
CA LEU A 422 17.34 -17.15 11.63
C LEU A 422 15.82 -17.16 11.52
N GLN A 423 15.24 -18.13 10.80
CA GLN A 423 13.79 -18.32 10.70
C GLN A 423 13.17 -18.60 12.07
N ARG A 424 13.80 -19.44 12.90
CA ARG A 424 13.34 -19.76 14.25
C ARG A 424 13.37 -18.53 15.16
N ILE A 425 14.48 -17.78 15.16
CA ILE A 425 14.60 -16.51 15.91
C ILE A 425 13.53 -15.51 15.43
N SER A 426 13.34 -15.39 14.12
CA SER A 426 12.33 -14.50 13.54
C SER A 426 10.89 -14.86 13.96
N ASN A 427 10.58 -16.16 14.04
CA ASN A 427 9.30 -16.64 14.55
C ASN A 427 9.13 -16.38 16.05
N GLU A 428 10.20 -16.51 16.84
CA GLU A 428 10.21 -16.17 18.26
C GLU A 428 9.89 -14.68 18.47
N ILE A 429 10.59 -13.80 17.77
CA ILE A 429 10.37 -12.34 17.80
C ILE A 429 8.94 -12.02 17.41
N SER A 430 8.43 -12.58 16.29
CA SER A 430 7.07 -12.31 15.81
C SER A 430 6.00 -12.71 16.84
N ARG A 431 6.24 -13.76 17.63
CA ARG A 431 5.32 -14.18 18.70
C ARG A 431 5.35 -13.23 19.89
N GLN A 432 6.52 -12.68 20.22
CA GLN A 432 6.72 -11.75 21.32
C GLN A 432 6.22 -10.32 20.97
N SER A 433 6.57 -9.82 19.78
CA SER A 433 6.21 -8.48 19.30
C SER A 433 4.72 -8.30 18.99
N ARG A 434 3.95 -9.39 18.94
CA ARG A 434 2.48 -9.34 18.83
C ARG A 434 1.83 -8.55 19.96
N HIS A 435 2.47 -8.49 21.13
CA HIS A 435 1.92 -7.88 22.34
C HIS A 435 2.65 -6.60 22.76
N GLU A 436 3.95 -6.48 22.48
CA GLU A 436 4.78 -5.31 22.81
C GLU A 436 5.90 -5.18 21.75
N ASP A 437 5.94 -4.13 20.94
CA ASP A 437 6.98 -3.95 19.92
C ASP A 437 8.19 -3.23 20.53
N THR A 438 9.24 -3.97 20.87
CA THR A 438 10.43 -3.44 21.56
C THR A 438 11.72 -4.03 21.00
N LEU A 439 12.77 -3.23 20.87
CA LEU A 439 14.05 -3.70 20.35
C LEU A 439 14.72 -4.79 21.21
N ARG A 440 14.32 -4.98 22.47
CA ARG A 440 14.86 -6.05 23.33
C ARG A 440 14.64 -7.44 22.73
N TYR A 441 13.54 -7.66 22.01
CA TYR A 441 13.27 -8.95 21.37
C TYR A 441 14.19 -9.21 20.18
N PHE A 442 14.73 -8.15 19.58
CA PHE A 442 15.65 -8.23 18.45
C PHE A 442 17.10 -8.46 18.87
N GLU A 443 17.39 -8.63 20.17
CA GLU A 443 18.75 -8.71 20.68
C GLU A 443 19.58 -9.85 20.06
N LYS A 444 18.96 -11.01 19.77
CA LYS A 444 19.66 -12.10 19.07
C LYS A 444 20.15 -11.68 17.67
N PHE A 445 19.39 -10.85 16.95
CA PHE A 445 19.85 -10.27 15.68
C PHE A 445 20.87 -9.16 15.88
N ASN A 446 20.74 -8.32 16.92
CA ASN A 446 21.74 -7.31 17.25
C ASN A 446 23.10 -7.97 17.53
N MET A 447 23.13 -9.04 18.32
CA MET A 447 24.34 -9.82 18.64
C MET A 447 24.99 -10.39 17.39
N LEU A 448 24.18 -11.05 16.53
CA LEU A 448 24.69 -11.61 15.28
C LEU A 448 25.22 -10.51 14.33
N PHE A 449 24.52 -9.38 14.24
CA PHE A 449 24.95 -8.24 13.42
C PHE A 449 26.27 -7.63 13.92
N ARG A 450 26.43 -7.46 15.23
CA ARG A 450 27.67 -6.97 15.85
C ARG A 450 28.88 -7.84 15.55
N ARG A 451 28.66 -9.13 15.31
CA ARG A 451 29.72 -10.11 15.00
C ARG A 451 29.88 -10.40 13.51
N GLY A 452 28.95 -10.02 12.65
CA GLY A 452 29.11 -10.19 11.21
C GLY A 452 30.28 -9.36 10.67
N ILE A 453 30.91 -9.76 9.58
CA ILE A 453 32.06 -9.05 9.01
C ILE A 453 31.56 -8.05 7.96
N ALA A 454 32.03 -6.81 7.98
CA ALA A 454 31.65 -5.83 6.96
C ALA A 454 32.16 -6.25 5.56
N PRO A 455 31.30 -6.25 4.52
CA PRO A 455 31.77 -6.33 3.14
C PRO A 455 32.69 -5.16 2.79
N HIS A 456 33.52 -5.33 1.75
CA HIS A 456 34.47 -4.31 1.29
C HIS A 456 34.38 -4.08 -0.23
N ILE A 457 35.03 -3.03 -0.69
CA ILE A 457 35.11 -2.64 -2.10
C ILE A 457 36.53 -2.92 -2.58
N GLU A 458 36.64 -3.75 -3.62
CA GLU A 458 37.91 -4.10 -4.26
C GLU A 458 37.85 -3.68 -5.74
N ASN A 459 38.59 -2.63 -6.13
CA ASN A 459 38.61 -2.08 -7.49
C ASN A 459 37.23 -1.63 -8.03
N GLY A 460 36.40 -1.06 -7.15
CA GLY A 460 35.06 -0.54 -7.45
C GLY A 460 33.99 -1.64 -7.46
N LEU A 461 34.28 -2.80 -6.88
CA LEU A 461 33.42 -3.97 -6.90
C LEU A 461 33.08 -4.44 -5.48
N PHE A 462 31.79 -4.64 -5.22
CA PHE A 462 31.27 -5.19 -3.96
C PHE A 462 31.84 -6.59 -3.69
N THR A 463 32.50 -6.80 -2.57
CA THR A 463 33.20 -8.05 -2.26
C THR A 463 32.87 -8.53 -0.85
N GLY A 464 32.42 -9.79 -0.77
CA GLY A 464 32.21 -10.51 0.48
C GLY A 464 33.53 -10.99 1.10
N SER A 465 33.46 -11.30 2.40
CA SER A 465 34.51 -11.90 3.21
C SER A 465 34.51 -13.44 3.17
N GLY A 466 33.45 -14.06 2.65
CA GLY A 466 33.36 -15.51 2.47
C GLY A 466 34.32 -16.10 1.43
N GLN A 467 34.39 -17.43 1.35
CA GLN A 467 35.20 -18.14 0.34
C GLN A 467 34.81 -17.76 -1.09
N GLN A 468 33.50 -17.65 -1.33
CA GLN A 468 32.96 -17.09 -2.56
C GLN A 468 32.79 -15.58 -2.39
N LYS A 469 33.72 -14.81 -2.96
CA LYS A 469 33.79 -13.34 -2.84
C LYS A 469 32.62 -12.57 -3.49
N TYR A 470 31.88 -13.18 -4.41
CA TYR A 470 30.76 -12.55 -5.14
C TYR A 470 29.78 -13.61 -5.65
N ASN A 471 28.53 -13.23 -5.91
CA ASN A 471 27.53 -14.14 -6.49
C ASN A 471 27.66 -14.21 -8.01
N HIS A 472 27.64 -13.05 -8.68
CA HIS A 472 27.79 -12.87 -10.12
C HIS A 472 28.75 -11.71 -10.46
N ARG A 473 29.33 -11.74 -11.66
CA ARG A 473 30.12 -10.63 -12.23
C ARG A 473 29.79 -10.45 -13.71
N LEU A 474 28.80 -9.61 -13.97
CA LEU A 474 28.30 -9.37 -15.31
C LEU A 474 28.87 -8.06 -15.85
N THR A 475 29.20 -8.04 -17.15
CA THR A 475 29.64 -6.84 -17.85
C THR A 475 28.84 -6.69 -19.12
N ALA A 476 28.32 -5.49 -19.37
CA ALA A 476 27.51 -5.21 -20.56
C ALA A 476 27.97 -3.93 -21.26
N ALA A 477 27.48 -3.75 -22.48
CA ALA A 477 27.70 -2.55 -23.27
C ALA A 477 27.22 -1.29 -22.53
N ALA A 478 27.80 -0.15 -22.89
CA ALA A 478 27.52 1.11 -22.25
C ALA A 478 26.06 1.55 -22.41
N THR A 479 25.44 1.93 -21.29
CA THR A 479 24.17 2.66 -21.25
C THR A 479 24.43 4.16 -21.31
N SER A 480 23.53 4.95 -21.88
CA SER A 480 23.67 6.41 -21.87
C SER A 480 23.29 6.98 -20.51
N TRP A 481 24.21 7.69 -19.85
CA TRP A 481 23.98 8.47 -18.64
C TRP A 481 24.19 9.97 -18.95
N TYR A 482 23.09 10.71 -19.07
CA TYR A 482 23.09 12.13 -19.50
C TYR A 482 23.94 12.37 -20.76
N GLY A 483 23.69 11.57 -21.81
CA GLY A 483 24.33 11.73 -23.11
C GLY A 483 25.77 11.22 -23.21
N LYS A 484 26.31 10.60 -22.14
CA LYS A 484 27.62 9.94 -22.16
C LYS A 484 27.48 8.44 -21.94
N PRO A 485 28.22 7.60 -22.71
CA PRO A 485 28.21 6.17 -22.49
C PRO A 485 28.86 5.81 -21.15
N GLU A 486 28.18 4.97 -20.38
CA GLU A 486 28.66 4.44 -19.10
C GLU A 486 28.54 2.90 -19.12
N PRO A 487 29.66 2.17 -19.15
CA PRO A 487 29.66 0.70 -19.18
C PRO A 487 29.18 0.12 -17.85
N ILE A 488 28.30 -0.88 -17.92
CA ILE A 488 27.94 -1.68 -16.75
C ILE A 488 29.08 -2.69 -16.53
N THR A 489 29.84 -2.50 -15.47
CA THR A 489 31.01 -3.33 -15.16
C THR A 489 30.85 -4.01 -13.81
N GLY A 490 31.08 -5.33 -13.80
CA GLY A 490 31.12 -6.14 -12.58
C GLY A 490 29.83 -6.18 -11.79
N LEU A 491 28.68 -6.11 -12.49
CA LEU A 491 27.35 -6.17 -11.90
C LEU A 491 27.12 -7.52 -11.20
N ASP A 492 26.84 -7.43 -9.91
CA ASP A 492 26.54 -8.51 -8.99
C ASP A 492 25.11 -8.31 -8.43
N PHE A 493 24.45 -9.38 -8.01
CA PHE A 493 23.12 -9.29 -7.40
C PHE A 493 22.88 -10.37 -6.35
N TYR A 494 22.02 -10.05 -5.39
CA TYR A 494 21.62 -10.95 -4.31
C TYR A 494 20.10 -10.90 -4.12
N HIS A 495 19.53 -12.03 -3.75
CA HIS A 495 18.11 -12.15 -3.43
C HIS A 495 17.83 -11.65 -2.01
N GLY A 496 16.71 -10.97 -1.85
CA GLY A 496 16.25 -10.37 -0.61
C GLY A 496 15.30 -11.28 0.14
N ALA A 497 15.36 -11.22 1.47
CA ALA A 497 14.33 -11.76 2.35
C ALA A 497 14.16 -10.87 3.59
N ASN A 498 12.93 -10.66 4.03
CA ASN A 498 12.64 -9.95 5.27
C ASN A 498 12.67 -10.93 6.45
N LEU A 499 13.23 -10.49 7.60
CA LEU A 499 13.18 -11.26 8.84
C LEU A 499 12.08 -10.74 9.76
N ASN A 500 12.24 -9.52 10.30
CA ASN A 500 11.27 -8.88 11.17
C ASN A 500 11.38 -7.36 11.01
N LEU A 501 10.24 -6.68 11.09
CA LEU A 501 10.17 -5.22 11.13
C LEU A 501 9.84 -4.76 12.56
N HIS A 502 10.35 -3.60 12.93
CA HIS A 502 10.15 -2.92 14.21
C HIS A 502 9.69 -1.48 13.94
N CYS A 503 8.78 -0.96 14.75
CA CYS A 503 8.37 0.45 14.71
C CYS A 503 9.31 1.30 15.58
N GLY A 504 10.45 1.71 15.03
CA GLY A 504 11.54 2.39 15.75
C GLY A 504 11.10 3.54 16.67
N PHE A 505 10.05 4.28 16.31
CA PHE A 505 9.56 5.43 17.06
C PHE A 505 9.16 5.09 18.51
N GLN A 506 8.71 3.87 18.80
CA GLN A 506 8.20 3.49 20.14
C GLN A 506 9.28 3.52 21.24
N ASP A 507 10.56 3.30 20.91
CA ASP A 507 11.63 3.18 21.91
C ASP A 507 12.17 4.53 22.42
N THR A 508 11.94 5.64 21.69
CA THR A 508 12.28 7.01 22.14
C THR A 508 11.13 7.77 22.79
N PHE A 509 9.89 7.36 22.55
CA PHE A 509 8.69 8.04 23.06
C PHE A 509 8.20 7.46 24.41
N ARG A 510 9.11 6.90 25.23
CA ARG A 510 8.84 6.60 26.65
C ARG A 510 9.41 7.70 27.55
N PRO A 511 8.61 8.48 28.29
CA PRO A 511 9.08 9.16 29.49
C PRO A 511 9.49 8.11 30.54
N ASP A 512 10.55 8.37 31.30
CA ASP A 512 11.08 7.48 32.36
C ASP A 512 9.98 6.97 33.32
N PHE A 513 9.75 5.66 33.32
CA PHE A 513 8.84 4.97 34.26
C PHE A 513 9.58 4.29 35.43
N GLU A 514 10.87 4.56 35.65
CA GLU A 514 11.66 3.88 36.69
C GLU A 514 11.61 4.52 38.10
N LYS A 515 10.81 5.57 38.33
CA LYS A 515 10.53 6.05 39.70
C LYS A 515 9.17 5.55 40.18
N GLN A 516 9.24 4.49 40.99
CA GLN A 516 8.23 4.02 41.96
C GLN A 516 6.76 4.13 41.49
N LEU A 517 6.27 3.05 40.87
CA LEU A 517 4.84 2.73 40.93
C LEU A 517 4.63 1.77 42.09
N ASP A 518 4.06 2.31 43.15
CA ASP A 518 3.37 1.57 44.20
C ASP A 518 2.19 0.81 43.56
N ASP A 519 2.00 -0.46 43.92
CA ASP A 519 1.07 -1.42 43.29
C ASP A 519 -0.43 -1.10 43.56
N SER A 520 -0.77 0.17 43.78
CA SER A 520 -2.12 0.60 44.11
C SER A 520 -2.48 1.96 43.51
N LEU A 521 -2.21 2.19 42.23
CA LEU A 521 -2.84 3.28 41.46
C LEU A 521 -3.12 2.82 40.02
N PHE A 522 -4.27 2.17 39.84
CA PHE A 522 -4.84 1.87 38.54
C PHE A 522 -5.20 3.16 37.79
N PHE A 523 -4.85 3.19 36.51
CA PHE A 523 -5.03 4.27 35.54
C PHE A 523 -6.50 4.72 35.40
N PRO A 524 -6.87 5.91 35.91
CA PRO A 524 -7.46 6.94 35.03
C PRO A 524 -7.06 8.41 35.33
N GLU A 525 -6.02 8.69 36.13
CA GLU A 525 -5.62 10.09 36.44
C GLU A 525 -4.45 10.64 35.59
N PHE A 526 -3.62 9.80 34.97
CA PHE A 526 -2.51 10.29 34.10
C PHE A 526 -3.02 10.90 32.77
N LEU A 527 -4.13 10.39 32.25
CA LEU A 527 -4.76 10.92 31.04
C LEU A 527 -5.47 12.27 31.31
N ALA A 528 -5.85 12.54 32.56
CA ALA A 528 -6.56 13.76 32.95
C ALA A 528 -5.65 15.00 32.99
N ASP A 529 -4.35 14.83 33.29
CA ASP A 529 -3.37 15.91 33.24
C ASP A 529 -2.80 16.13 31.82
N THR A 530 -2.72 15.06 31.02
CA THR A 530 -2.22 15.14 29.64
C THR A 530 -3.21 15.87 28.70
N LEU A 531 -4.52 15.82 29.00
CA LEU A 531 -5.56 16.54 28.24
C LEU A 531 -5.72 18.02 28.63
N LYS A 532 -5.03 18.50 29.67
CA LYS A 532 -5.13 19.92 30.11
C LYS A 532 -4.06 20.84 29.53
N SER A 533 -2.98 20.32 28.92
CA SER A 533 -1.91 21.16 28.37
C SER A 533 -1.79 21.00 26.85
N ALA A 534 -1.93 22.12 26.14
CA ALA A 534 -2.00 22.23 24.70
C ALA A 534 -0.64 22.05 23.99
N ALA A 535 0.00 20.89 24.16
CA ALA A 535 1.25 20.57 23.49
C ALA A 535 1.38 19.06 23.22
N CYS A 536 1.01 18.61 22.02
CA CYS A 536 1.60 17.39 21.46
C CYS A 536 1.75 17.51 19.92
N PRO A 537 2.86 17.05 19.32
CA PRO A 537 3.30 17.36 17.96
C PRO A 537 2.79 16.34 16.90
N PRO A 538 3.09 16.55 15.60
CA PRO A 538 2.63 15.76 14.43
C PRO A 538 2.94 14.25 14.39
N ASP A 539 3.52 13.68 15.44
CA ASP A 539 4.36 12.48 15.34
C ASP A 539 3.58 11.15 15.40
N ASN A 540 2.31 11.17 15.84
CA ASN A 540 1.47 9.95 15.93
C ASN A 540 0.78 9.54 14.61
N LEU A 541 0.77 10.40 13.58
CA LEU A 541 0.15 10.08 12.29
C LEU A 541 1.07 9.24 11.40
N LEU A 542 2.38 9.48 11.50
CA LEU A 542 3.40 8.77 10.74
C LEU A 542 3.56 7.33 11.23
N ASP A 543 3.35 7.06 12.52
CA ASP A 543 3.37 5.69 13.08
C ASP A 543 2.27 4.79 12.51
N ALA A 544 1.06 5.32 12.35
CA ALA A 544 -0.06 4.58 11.77
C ALA A 544 0.13 4.32 10.26
N ILE A 545 0.69 5.30 9.55
CA ILE A 545 1.08 5.19 8.15
C ILE A 545 2.23 4.19 8.02
N TRP A 546 3.23 4.24 8.91
CA TRP A 546 4.40 3.38 8.90
C TRP A 546 4.08 1.91 9.17
N HIS A 547 3.25 1.63 10.18
CA HIS A 547 2.82 0.26 10.48
C HIS A 547 1.98 -0.35 9.35
N SER A 548 1.28 0.49 8.58
CA SER A 548 0.47 0.10 7.42
C SER A 548 1.29 -0.05 6.15
N ILE A 549 2.28 0.82 5.90
CA ILE A 549 3.17 0.70 4.75
C ILE A 549 4.13 -0.45 5.01
N GLY A 550 4.75 -0.58 6.19
CA GLY A 550 5.80 -1.56 6.53
C GLY A 550 5.48 -3.03 6.21
N LYS A 551 4.24 -3.47 6.40
CA LYS A 551 3.78 -4.83 6.00
C LYS A 551 3.66 -5.03 4.48
N TYR A 552 3.75 -3.96 3.71
CA TYR A 552 3.67 -3.88 2.25
C TYR A 552 4.80 -3.04 1.63
N ILE A 553 5.84 -2.68 2.41
CA ILE A 553 6.96 -1.85 1.97
C ILE A 553 7.78 -2.69 0.98
N PHE A 554 7.50 -2.40 -0.28
CA PHE A 554 8.22 -2.78 -1.50
C PHE A 554 8.15 -4.26 -1.88
N PRO A 555 7.83 -4.61 -3.15
CA PRO A 555 8.19 -5.92 -3.72
C PRO A 555 9.70 -5.97 -3.95
N TRP A 556 10.46 -5.53 -2.95
CA TRP A 556 11.89 -5.70 -2.86
C TRP A 556 12.16 -7.19 -2.78
N ALA A 557 12.81 -7.69 -3.80
CA ALA A 557 13.17 -9.09 -3.97
C ALA A 557 14.67 -9.29 -3.93
N GLY A 558 15.46 -8.21 -3.85
CA GLY A 558 16.92 -8.26 -3.85
C GLY A 558 17.58 -6.91 -4.08
N LYS A 559 18.91 -6.91 -4.16
CA LYS A 559 19.72 -5.75 -4.51
C LYS A 559 20.77 -6.13 -5.53
N SER A 560 21.08 -5.23 -6.46
CA SER A 560 22.25 -5.34 -7.33
C SER A 560 23.28 -4.28 -7.02
N PHE A 561 24.53 -4.61 -7.32
CA PHE A 561 25.72 -3.83 -7.06
C PHE A 561 26.54 -3.77 -8.34
N GLN A 562 26.97 -2.59 -8.76
CA GLN A 562 27.87 -2.43 -9.90
C GLN A 562 28.89 -1.34 -9.63
N LYS A 563 29.96 -1.36 -10.42
CA LYS A 563 30.95 -0.29 -10.41
C LYS A 563 30.30 1.04 -10.78
N ILE A 564 30.63 2.09 -10.03
CA ILE A 564 30.25 3.47 -10.32
C ILE A 564 31.42 4.19 -10.99
N SER A 565 31.15 5.10 -11.93
CA SER A 565 32.18 5.96 -12.49
C SER A 565 32.43 7.18 -11.60
N GLY A 566 33.64 7.76 -11.65
CA GLY A 566 33.92 9.03 -10.96
C GLY A 566 32.94 10.14 -11.35
N ARG A 567 32.54 10.18 -12.64
CA ARG A 567 31.55 11.12 -13.17
C ARG A 567 30.18 10.98 -12.51
N LYS A 568 29.66 9.76 -12.40
CA LYS A 568 28.35 9.51 -11.81
C LYS A 568 28.37 9.70 -10.30
N LEU A 569 29.46 9.29 -9.65
CA LEU A 569 29.66 9.47 -8.22
C LEU A 569 29.72 10.95 -7.84
N SER A 570 30.51 11.75 -8.56
CA SER A 570 30.65 13.19 -8.29
C SER A 570 29.32 13.93 -8.39
N MET A 571 28.42 13.50 -9.29
CA MET A 571 27.07 14.07 -9.37
C MET A 571 26.19 13.63 -8.21
N PHE A 572 26.19 12.35 -7.83
CA PHE A 572 25.30 11.88 -6.76
C PHE A 572 25.66 12.44 -5.38
N LEU A 573 26.95 12.67 -5.13
CA LEU A 573 27.45 13.22 -3.87
C LEU A 573 27.56 14.76 -3.89
N ASP A 574 27.11 15.44 -4.95
CA ASP A 574 27.17 16.90 -5.03
C ASP A 574 26.05 17.53 -4.17
N GLU A 575 26.46 18.35 -3.21
CA GLU A 575 25.60 19.09 -2.29
C GLU A 575 25.73 20.62 -2.48
N SER A 576 26.32 21.06 -3.60
CA SER A 576 26.59 22.47 -3.87
C SER A 576 25.31 23.31 -4.00
N LYS A 577 25.44 24.63 -3.87
CA LYS A 577 24.31 25.57 -3.96
C LYS A 577 23.77 25.75 -5.39
N ASP A 578 24.58 25.43 -6.39
CA ASP A 578 24.38 25.66 -7.83
C ASP A 578 24.04 24.36 -8.60
N LEU A 579 23.48 23.34 -7.92
CA LEU A 579 23.14 22.05 -8.54
C LEU A 579 22.23 22.16 -9.77
N ALA A 580 21.30 23.12 -9.77
CA ALA A 580 20.39 23.35 -10.90
C ALA A 580 21.13 23.86 -12.15
N GLU A 581 22.23 24.58 -11.98
CA GLU A 581 23.08 25.07 -13.06
C GLU A 581 24.03 23.96 -13.56
N ARG A 582 24.55 23.16 -12.63
CA ARG A 582 25.50 22.07 -12.90
C ARG A 582 24.86 20.86 -13.59
N TYR A 583 23.66 20.49 -13.17
CA TYR A 583 22.97 19.27 -13.60
C TYR A 583 21.49 19.54 -13.97
N PRO A 584 21.21 20.45 -14.91
CA PRO A 584 19.86 20.95 -15.18
C PRO A 584 18.87 19.82 -15.48
N HIS A 585 19.27 18.83 -16.27
CA HIS A 585 18.42 17.68 -16.60
C HIS A 585 18.08 16.80 -15.39
N ARG A 586 19.05 16.50 -14.51
CA ARG A 586 18.79 15.68 -13.31
C ARG A 586 17.93 16.43 -12.30
N VAL A 587 18.17 17.72 -12.12
CA VAL A 587 17.35 18.56 -11.23
C VAL A 587 15.92 18.70 -11.78
N GLU A 588 15.77 18.79 -13.10
CA GLU A 588 14.46 18.77 -13.75
C GLU A 588 13.72 17.44 -13.56
N GLU A 589 14.40 16.29 -13.66
CA GLU A 589 13.80 14.99 -13.33
C GLU A 589 13.34 14.91 -11.87
N LEU A 590 14.18 15.35 -10.92
CA LEU A 590 13.86 15.37 -9.49
C LEU A 590 12.66 16.29 -9.19
N ARG A 591 12.61 17.44 -9.86
CA ARG A 591 11.49 18.39 -9.76
C ARG A 591 10.19 17.81 -10.33
N ASN A 592 10.29 17.13 -11.48
CA ASN A 592 9.14 16.64 -12.22
C ASN A 592 8.60 15.30 -11.70
N CYS A 593 9.36 14.59 -10.85
CA CYS A 593 8.89 13.42 -10.12
C CYS A 593 8.48 13.80 -8.69
N PRO A 594 7.17 13.89 -8.39
CA PRO A 594 6.70 14.43 -7.12
C PRO A 594 7.13 13.60 -5.90
N ALA A 595 7.41 12.32 -6.09
CA ALA A 595 7.91 11.47 -5.02
C ALA A 595 9.34 11.82 -4.59
N SER A 596 10.13 12.43 -5.48
CA SER A 596 11.47 12.95 -5.16
C SER A 596 11.44 14.35 -4.52
N ALA A 597 10.26 14.84 -4.10
CA ALA A 597 10.11 16.12 -3.43
C ALA A 597 11.05 16.31 -2.22
N PRO A 598 11.32 15.31 -1.35
CA PRO A 598 12.29 15.48 -0.26
C PRO A 598 13.67 15.85 -0.78
N HIS A 599 14.14 15.16 -1.84
CA HIS A 599 15.43 15.42 -2.46
C HIS A 599 15.46 16.76 -3.21
N TYR A 600 14.39 17.11 -3.92
CA TYR A 600 14.30 18.43 -4.56
C TYR A 600 14.27 19.58 -3.55
N HIS A 601 13.62 19.37 -2.40
CA HIS A 601 13.66 20.33 -1.29
C HIS A 601 15.07 20.51 -0.72
N LEU A 602 15.89 19.45 -0.67
CA LEU A 602 17.31 19.58 -0.33
C LEU A 602 18.04 20.50 -1.31
N ILE A 603 17.78 20.36 -2.62
CA ILE A 603 18.37 21.22 -3.64
C ILE A 603 17.97 22.68 -3.40
N GLN A 604 16.70 22.96 -3.10
CA GLN A 604 16.23 24.31 -2.78
C GLN A 604 16.92 24.87 -1.53
N LYS A 605 17.03 24.08 -0.46
CA LYS A 605 17.72 24.48 0.77
C LYS A 605 19.22 24.75 0.56
N ASN A 606 19.88 23.95 -0.25
CA ASN A 606 21.30 24.15 -0.59
C ASN A 606 21.48 25.46 -1.35
N ARG A 607 20.62 25.74 -2.34
CA ARG A 607 20.61 27.00 -3.09
C ARG A 607 20.43 28.22 -2.17
N ASP A 608 19.53 28.11 -1.20
CA ASP A 608 19.19 29.19 -0.29
C ASP A 608 20.22 29.35 0.87
N GLY A 609 21.32 28.59 0.86
CA GLY A 609 22.39 28.71 1.84
C GLY A 609 22.00 28.23 3.25
N PHE A 610 21.07 27.26 3.33
CA PHE A 610 20.58 26.74 4.61
C PHE A 610 21.70 26.17 5.50
N TRP A 611 22.74 25.57 4.89
CA TRP A 611 23.86 24.97 5.59
C TRP A 611 25.01 25.95 5.80
N GLN A 612 25.50 26.03 7.04
CA GLN A 612 26.62 26.90 7.42
C GLN A 612 28.00 26.26 7.19
N LYS A 613 28.04 24.93 7.10
CA LYS A 613 29.28 24.16 6.86
C LYS A 613 29.20 23.53 5.48
N PRO A 614 30.30 23.54 4.71
CA PRO A 614 30.34 22.83 3.44
C PRO A 614 30.23 21.31 3.64
N GLY A 615 29.67 20.61 2.66
CA GLY A 615 29.62 19.15 2.62
C GLY A 615 31.02 18.53 2.53
N MET A 616 31.12 17.24 2.85
CA MET A 616 32.37 16.48 2.93
C MET A 616 33.24 16.61 1.68
N PHE A 617 32.62 16.59 0.50
CA PHE A 617 33.33 16.62 -0.79
C PHE A 617 33.38 18.00 -1.44
N HIS A 618 32.99 19.06 -0.73
CA HIS A 618 32.85 20.40 -1.30
C HIS A 618 34.14 20.88 -2.00
N ALA A 619 35.31 20.62 -1.41
CA ALA A 619 36.61 21.03 -1.96
C ALA A 619 36.85 20.50 -3.39
N HIS A 620 36.38 19.28 -3.69
CA HIS A 620 36.52 18.62 -4.99
C HIS A 620 35.36 18.90 -5.96
N LEU A 621 34.47 19.82 -5.58
CA LEU A 621 33.33 20.27 -6.37
C LEU A 621 33.35 21.78 -6.60
N GLN A 622 34.29 22.53 -6.00
CA GLN A 622 34.33 24.00 -6.15
C GLN A 622 34.52 24.43 -7.61
N ASN A 623 35.27 23.66 -8.38
CA ASN A 623 35.57 23.95 -9.78
C ASN A 623 34.44 23.62 -10.75
N GLY A 624 33.30 23.09 -10.28
CA GLY A 624 32.10 22.80 -11.08
C GLY A 624 31.89 21.31 -11.37
N SER A 625 31.04 21.00 -12.34
CA SER A 625 30.64 19.62 -12.66
C SER A 625 31.68 18.90 -13.53
N TRP A 626 31.67 17.56 -13.45
CA TRP A 626 32.59 16.70 -14.20
C TRP A 626 32.67 17.04 -15.70
N ASP A 627 31.52 17.32 -16.33
CA ASP A 627 31.41 17.52 -17.77
C ASP A 627 31.77 18.93 -18.25
N THR A 628 31.95 19.88 -17.33
CA THR A 628 32.12 21.30 -17.68
C THR A 628 33.46 21.83 -17.22
N THR A 629 33.56 22.22 -15.95
CA THR A 629 34.65 23.05 -15.43
C THR A 629 35.53 22.33 -14.40
N MET A 630 35.20 21.09 -14.01
CA MET A 630 36.01 20.28 -13.10
C MET A 630 37.40 19.98 -13.70
N ASN A 631 38.44 20.29 -12.93
CA ASN A 631 39.84 20.06 -13.33
C ASN A 631 40.23 18.57 -13.27
N ASP A 632 41.41 18.24 -13.81
CA ASP A 632 41.86 16.85 -13.91
C ASP A 632 42.24 16.22 -12.57
N ASP A 633 42.71 17.01 -11.60
CA ASP A 633 43.05 16.54 -10.25
C ASP A 633 41.79 16.10 -9.50
N ASP A 634 40.71 16.88 -9.57
CA ASP A 634 39.41 16.56 -8.99
C ASP A 634 38.76 15.36 -9.70
N LYS A 635 38.88 15.26 -11.03
CA LYS A 635 38.42 14.06 -11.78
C LYS A 635 39.18 12.82 -11.33
N LEU A 636 40.50 12.91 -11.14
CA LEU A 636 41.32 11.81 -10.65
C LEU A 636 40.94 11.44 -9.21
N PHE A 637 40.64 12.42 -8.36
CA PHE A 637 40.11 12.19 -7.02
C PHE A 637 38.82 11.37 -7.08
N TRP A 638 37.83 11.83 -7.86
CA TRP A 638 36.53 11.17 -7.98
C TRP A 638 36.63 9.77 -8.58
N GLN A 639 37.56 9.55 -9.51
CA GLN A 639 37.82 8.21 -10.06
C GLN A 639 38.40 7.28 -8.99
N LYS A 640 39.37 7.75 -8.19
CA LYS A 640 39.91 6.97 -7.06
C LYS A 640 38.84 6.69 -6.00
N GLU A 641 38.00 7.68 -5.70
CA GLU A 641 36.92 7.54 -4.74
C GLU A 641 35.90 6.47 -5.20
N ALA A 642 35.56 6.47 -6.49
CA ALA A 642 34.71 5.45 -7.11
C ALA A 642 35.36 4.06 -7.16
N ASP A 643 36.68 3.97 -7.36
CA ASP A 643 37.40 2.70 -7.42
C ASP A 643 37.65 2.09 -6.03
N ASN A 644 37.68 2.90 -4.97
CA ASN A 644 38.10 2.43 -3.65
C ASN A 644 36.96 2.37 -2.63
N ASN A 645 35.99 3.28 -2.70
CA ASN A 645 35.11 3.55 -1.55
C ASN A 645 33.62 3.49 -1.88
N TRP A 646 33.24 3.41 -3.16
CA TRP A 646 31.84 3.49 -3.57
C TRP A 646 31.42 2.50 -4.65
N ILE A 647 30.16 2.09 -4.59
CA ILE A 647 29.48 1.32 -5.63
C ILE A 647 28.10 1.93 -5.90
N TYR A 648 27.60 1.68 -7.11
CA TYR A 648 26.23 2.01 -7.48
C TYR A 648 25.33 0.80 -7.25
N GLY A 649 24.25 1.00 -6.52
CA GLY A 649 23.30 -0.06 -6.23
C GLY A 649 21.87 0.30 -6.61
N THR A 650 21.08 -0.74 -6.89
CA THR A 650 19.64 -0.64 -7.17
C THR A 650 18.90 -1.75 -6.43
N ASN A 651 17.70 -1.44 -5.98
CA ASN A 651 16.78 -2.45 -5.48
C ASN A 651 16.15 -3.20 -6.65
N LEU A 652 16.06 -4.52 -6.50
CA LEU A 652 15.49 -5.44 -7.47
C LEU A 652 14.10 -5.85 -7.00
N MET A 653 13.18 -6.02 -7.96
CA MET A 653 11.79 -6.30 -7.66
C MET A 653 11.29 -7.52 -8.45
N ASP A 654 10.47 -8.35 -7.82
CA ASP A 654 9.87 -9.54 -8.45
C ASP A 654 8.55 -9.22 -9.19
N GLU A 655 7.91 -10.24 -9.74
CA GLU A 655 6.71 -10.11 -10.58
C GLU A 655 5.54 -9.39 -9.89
N ARG A 656 5.50 -9.34 -8.54
CA ARG A 656 4.42 -8.67 -7.80
C ARG A 656 4.36 -7.19 -8.15
N ILE A 657 5.49 -6.59 -8.53
CA ILE A 657 5.54 -5.17 -8.91
C ILE A 657 4.84 -4.87 -10.22
N LEU A 658 4.68 -5.85 -11.12
CA LEU A 658 4.09 -5.60 -12.44
C LEU A 658 2.64 -5.08 -12.34
N THR A 659 1.93 -5.41 -11.26
CA THR A 659 0.60 -4.87 -10.96
C THR A 659 0.63 -3.36 -10.65
N PHE A 660 1.77 -2.86 -10.17
CA PHE A 660 2.01 -1.47 -9.77
C PHE A 660 2.90 -0.72 -10.77
N ASP A 661 3.21 -1.31 -11.93
CA ASP A 661 4.23 -0.83 -12.85
C ASP A 661 4.01 0.64 -13.24
N GLY A 662 2.77 1.02 -13.57
CA GLY A 662 2.41 2.39 -13.91
C GLY A 662 2.59 3.39 -12.76
N LEU A 663 2.28 2.98 -11.53
CA LEU A 663 2.48 3.81 -10.33
C LEU A 663 3.98 4.01 -10.07
N MET A 664 4.76 2.94 -10.16
CA MET A 664 6.20 2.97 -9.88
C MET A 664 6.97 3.89 -10.82
N HIS A 665 6.65 3.87 -12.11
CA HIS A 665 7.23 4.82 -13.08
C HIS A 665 6.95 6.29 -12.73
N GLN A 666 5.90 6.57 -11.93
CA GLN A 666 5.52 7.91 -11.52
C GLN A 666 6.13 8.32 -10.17
N ILE A 667 6.39 7.35 -9.28
CA ILE A 667 6.86 7.62 -7.91
C ILE A 667 8.35 7.31 -7.68
N ASP A 668 9.03 6.71 -8.65
CA ASP A 668 10.46 6.47 -8.55
C ASP A 668 11.14 6.80 -9.87
N ILE A 669 11.92 7.88 -9.88
CA ILE A 669 12.70 8.31 -11.06
C ILE A 669 13.71 7.28 -11.52
N ASN A 670 14.09 6.36 -10.62
CA ASN A 670 15.05 5.32 -10.90
C ASN A 670 14.36 4.00 -11.28
N TYR A 671 13.02 3.98 -11.41
CA TYR A 671 12.29 2.78 -11.77
C TYR A 671 12.33 2.52 -13.27
N HIS A 672 12.84 1.37 -13.66
CA HIS A 672 12.94 0.97 -15.05
C HIS A 672 12.96 -0.56 -15.23
N PRO A 673 12.75 -1.05 -16.46
CA PRO A 673 12.97 -2.45 -16.78
C PRO A 673 14.39 -2.91 -16.39
N LEU A 674 14.52 -4.21 -16.09
CA LEU A 674 15.83 -4.79 -15.86
C LEU A 674 16.71 -4.67 -17.09
N HIS A 675 18.00 -4.44 -16.84
CA HIS A 675 18.97 -4.47 -17.91
C HIS A 675 19.02 -5.89 -18.51
N PRO A 676 19.08 -6.07 -19.84
CA PRO A 676 18.99 -7.39 -20.47
C PRO A 676 19.95 -8.44 -19.89
N ILE A 677 21.21 -8.06 -19.62
CA ILE A 677 22.18 -8.99 -19.01
C ILE A 677 21.77 -9.47 -17.61
N LEU A 678 21.11 -8.60 -16.84
CA LEU A 678 20.64 -8.92 -15.50
C LEU A 678 19.36 -9.75 -15.59
N GLN A 679 18.47 -9.45 -16.55
CA GLN A 679 17.31 -10.30 -16.83
C GLN A 679 17.75 -11.72 -17.19
N ASP A 680 18.67 -11.88 -18.15
CA ASP A 680 19.18 -13.19 -18.59
C ASP A 680 19.83 -14.00 -17.46
N ALA A 681 20.54 -13.33 -16.55
CA ALA A 681 21.14 -13.97 -15.40
C ALA A 681 20.10 -14.31 -14.33
N SER A 682 19.14 -13.43 -14.11
CA SER A 682 18.06 -13.60 -13.14
C SER A 682 17.07 -14.68 -13.55
N ASP A 683 16.76 -14.82 -14.84
CA ASP A 683 15.91 -15.89 -15.40
C ASP A 683 16.50 -17.29 -15.20
N LYS A 684 17.83 -17.37 -15.05
CA LYS A 684 18.56 -18.61 -14.72
C LYS A 684 18.74 -18.81 -13.21
N SER A 685 18.37 -17.82 -12.41
CA SER A 685 18.45 -17.88 -10.95
C SER A 685 17.19 -18.55 -10.37
N PRO A 686 17.19 -18.93 -9.09
CA PRO A 686 16.04 -19.58 -8.46
C PRO A 686 14.80 -18.67 -8.33
N SER A 687 14.97 -17.34 -8.40
CA SER A 687 13.89 -16.37 -8.28
C SER A 687 14.14 -15.19 -9.21
N PRO A 688 13.44 -15.11 -10.36
CA PRO A 688 13.69 -14.05 -11.33
C PRO A 688 13.18 -12.69 -10.82
N PHE A 689 13.90 -11.64 -11.20
CA PHE A 689 13.53 -10.26 -11.03
C PHE A 689 12.84 -9.77 -12.31
N TYR A 690 12.01 -8.75 -12.18
CA TYR A 690 11.28 -8.13 -13.30
C TYR A 690 11.56 -6.63 -13.46
N ARG A 691 11.91 -5.94 -12.38
CA ARG A 691 12.15 -4.48 -12.37
C ARG A 691 13.30 -4.12 -11.46
N GLN A 692 13.83 -2.92 -11.69
CA GLN A 692 14.82 -2.28 -10.83
C GLN A 692 14.38 -0.86 -10.51
N GLY A 693 14.69 -0.40 -9.31
CA GLY A 693 14.33 0.92 -8.79
C GLY A 693 15.12 1.26 -7.54
N TYR A 694 14.80 2.39 -6.91
CA TYR A 694 15.39 2.86 -5.64
C TYR A 694 16.91 2.73 -5.63
N VAL A 695 17.57 3.64 -6.35
CA VAL A 695 19.03 3.73 -6.36
C VAL A 695 19.56 4.02 -4.96
N PHE A 696 20.71 3.44 -4.65
CA PHE A 696 21.51 3.78 -3.49
C PHE A 696 22.99 3.81 -3.83
N LEU A 697 23.76 4.48 -2.98
CA LEU A 697 25.21 4.42 -3.01
C LEU A 697 25.70 3.51 -1.89
N GLY A 698 26.43 2.46 -2.25
CA GLY A 698 27.09 1.58 -1.29
C GLY A 698 28.48 2.08 -0.97
N THR A 699 28.89 2.04 0.30
CA THR A 699 30.25 2.41 0.75
C THR A 699 30.69 1.51 1.89
N ASP A 700 31.96 1.12 1.89
CA ASP A 700 32.58 0.28 2.92
C ASP A 700 33.37 1.11 3.96
N ASP A 701 34.03 0.40 4.89
CA ASP A 701 34.83 0.94 6.00
C ASP A 701 34.10 1.96 6.90
N ARG A 702 32.76 1.92 6.94
CA ARG A 702 31.96 2.83 7.77
C ARG A 702 31.79 2.28 9.18
N GLU A 703 31.72 3.19 10.14
CA GLU A 703 31.26 2.87 11.49
C GLU A 703 29.74 2.84 11.52
N SER A 704 29.17 1.90 12.28
CA SER A 704 27.73 1.79 12.45
C SER A 704 27.16 3.05 13.10
N ILE A 705 26.07 3.54 12.51
CA ILE A 705 25.35 4.74 12.94
C ILE A 705 24.51 4.48 14.19
N LEU A 706 24.16 3.22 14.45
CA LEU A 706 23.39 2.82 15.61
C LEU A 706 24.34 2.56 16.80
N PRO A 707 24.25 3.35 17.89
CA PRO A 707 25.15 3.19 19.04
C PRO A 707 25.08 1.80 19.67
N MET A 708 23.92 1.13 19.59
CA MET A 708 23.70 -0.23 20.10
C MET A 708 24.62 -1.29 19.46
N ASN A 709 25.16 -1.02 18.27
CA ASN A 709 26.08 -1.93 17.59
C ASN A 709 27.53 -1.78 18.07
N SER A 710 27.87 -0.69 18.75
CA SER A 710 29.24 -0.41 19.20
C SER A 710 29.43 -0.68 20.71
N GLY A 711 30.69 -0.83 21.12
CA GLY A 711 31.10 -0.89 22.52
C GLY A 711 31.83 0.39 22.98
N PRO A 712 32.18 0.49 24.27
CA PRO A 712 32.83 1.68 24.85
C PRO A 712 34.19 2.03 24.22
N GLY A 713 34.91 1.04 23.67
CA GLY A 713 36.25 1.21 23.09
C GLY A 713 36.40 0.69 21.66
N GLN A 714 35.34 0.15 21.06
CA GLN A 714 35.38 -0.43 19.72
C GLN A 714 34.11 -0.09 18.95
N LYS A 715 34.28 0.50 17.76
CA LYS A 715 33.18 0.83 16.85
C LYS A 715 32.95 -0.33 15.89
N LYS A 716 31.67 -0.65 15.63
CA LYS A 716 31.31 -1.70 14.67
C LYS A 716 31.53 -1.20 13.25
N LYS A 717 32.32 -1.92 12.46
CA LYS A 717 32.44 -1.66 11.02
C LYS A 717 31.30 -2.30 10.25
N VAL A 718 30.77 -1.60 9.26
CA VAL A 718 29.62 -1.99 8.44
C VAL A 718 29.80 -1.51 7.00
N PHE A 719 29.06 -2.13 6.08
CA PHE A 719 28.84 -1.59 4.75
C PHE A 719 27.52 -0.79 4.76
N GLN A 720 27.53 0.45 4.26
CA GLN A 720 26.36 1.34 4.31
C GLN A 720 25.72 1.53 2.94
N PHE A 721 24.38 1.56 2.90
CA PHE A 721 23.61 2.01 1.74
C PHE A 721 23.03 3.40 2.00
N HIS A 722 23.42 4.37 1.19
CA HIS A 722 22.97 5.77 1.27
C HIS A 722 21.90 6.05 0.22
N TYR A 723 20.72 6.48 0.67
CA TYR A 723 19.58 6.87 -0.19
C TYR A 723 19.29 8.38 -0.15
N ARG A 724 19.97 9.12 0.73
CA ARG A 724 19.55 10.46 1.18
C ARG A 724 20.21 11.62 0.44
N TYR A 725 21.27 11.37 -0.34
CA TYR A 725 21.93 12.43 -1.10
C TYR A 725 20.99 13.04 -2.14
N PRO A 726 21.01 14.37 -2.32
CA PRO A 726 19.98 15.10 -3.07
C PRO A 726 19.83 14.62 -4.52
N MET A 727 20.92 14.18 -5.15
CA MET A 727 20.90 13.81 -6.57
C MET A 727 20.50 12.34 -6.82
N ILE A 728 20.35 11.52 -5.77
CA ILE A 728 19.90 10.12 -5.87
C ILE A 728 18.40 10.06 -6.22
N GLY A 729 17.58 10.86 -5.53
CA GLY A 729 16.12 10.82 -5.65
C GLY A 729 15.48 9.57 -5.04
N GLY A 730 14.15 9.50 -5.10
CA GLY A 730 13.37 8.37 -4.58
C GLY A 730 12.22 8.81 -3.66
N PRO A 731 11.15 7.99 -3.54
CA PRO A 731 9.97 8.34 -2.78
C PRO A 731 10.22 8.41 -1.28
N ILE A 732 9.35 9.13 -0.57
CA ILE A 732 9.12 8.87 0.86
C ILE A 732 8.55 7.44 0.98
N PRO A 733 9.08 6.59 1.89
CA PRO A 733 10.04 6.92 2.93
C PRO A 733 11.52 6.71 2.58
N ILE A 734 11.85 6.09 1.45
CA ILE A 734 13.23 5.72 1.06
C ILE A 734 14.23 6.88 1.17
N GLY A 735 13.81 8.13 0.89
CA GLY A 735 14.66 9.31 1.08
C GLY A 735 15.13 9.58 2.53
N PHE A 736 14.58 8.89 3.53
CA PHE A 736 14.99 8.93 4.93
C PHE A 736 15.79 7.69 5.36
N CYS A 737 15.95 6.72 4.45
CA CYS A 737 16.55 5.43 4.71
C CYS A 737 18.08 5.50 4.70
N LEU A 738 18.69 4.71 5.57
CA LEU A 738 20.08 4.31 5.55
C LEU A 738 20.09 2.83 5.93
N ASP A 739 20.74 1.97 5.16
CA ASP A 739 20.87 0.56 5.57
C ASP A 739 22.30 0.28 5.97
N GLU A 740 22.48 -0.68 6.88
CA GLU A 740 23.79 -1.22 7.24
C GLU A 740 23.81 -2.72 6.98
N LEU A 741 24.93 -3.24 6.48
CA LEU A 741 25.07 -4.63 6.06
C LEU A 741 26.36 -5.25 6.63
N VAL A 742 26.23 -6.49 7.08
CA VAL A 742 27.35 -7.37 7.44
C VAL A 742 27.15 -8.76 6.81
N GLU A 743 28.25 -9.49 6.56
CA GLU A 743 28.21 -10.89 6.15
C GLU A 743 28.33 -11.80 7.38
N ILE A 744 27.47 -12.82 7.47
CA ILE A 744 27.41 -13.73 8.63
C ILE A 744 27.73 -15.18 8.26
N ALA A 745 27.62 -15.53 6.98
CA ALA A 745 28.12 -16.77 6.38
C ALA A 745 28.42 -16.49 4.90
N SER A 746 29.26 -17.33 4.26
CA SER A 746 29.67 -17.08 2.86
C SER A 746 28.45 -16.92 1.94
N GLY A 747 28.25 -15.73 1.38
CA GLY A 747 27.12 -15.39 0.49
C GLY A 747 25.77 -15.15 1.20
N LEU A 748 25.77 -15.03 2.53
CA LEU A 748 24.60 -14.69 3.37
C LEU A 748 24.92 -13.44 4.20
N PHE A 749 24.20 -12.37 3.91
CA PHE A 749 24.38 -11.08 4.56
C PHE A 749 23.14 -10.73 5.40
N LEU A 750 23.39 -10.13 6.57
CA LEU A 750 22.39 -9.60 7.47
C LEU A 750 22.41 -8.06 7.39
N GLY A 751 21.27 -7.49 7.07
CA GLY A 751 21.07 -6.06 6.95
C GLY A 751 20.17 -5.49 8.04
N GLN A 752 20.47 -4.27 8.47
CA GLN A 752 19.63 -3.43 9.32
C GLN A 752 18.98 -2.35 8.46
N LEU A 753 17.66 -2.24 8.58
CA LEU A 753 16.85 -1.20 7.94
C LEU A 753 16.75 -0.02 8.90
N ILE A 754 17.29 1.16 8.56
CA ILE A 754 17.40 2.29 9.49
C ILE A 754 16.77 3.54 8.86
N TYR A 755 15.97 4.26 9.61
CA TYR A 755 15.39 5.53 9.15
C TYR A 755 15.76 6.67 10.08
N SER A 756 15.96 7.84 9.48
CA SER A 756 16.00 9.10 10.22
C SER A 756 14.60 9.43 10.73
N THR A 757 14.46 9.64 12.04
CA THR A 757 13.19 10.06 12.65
C THR A 757 13.07 11.57 12.80
N ALA A 758 14.17 12.31 12.61
CA ALA A 758 14.16 13.77 12.50
C ALA A 758 13.71 14.22 11.09
N LEU A 759 12.43 14.06 10.78
CA LEU A 759 11.87 14.28 9.44
C LEU A 759 11.93 15.74 8.97
N ASP A 760 12.01 16.67 9.91
CA ASP A 760 12.19 18.10 9.67
C ASP A 760 13.65 18.48 9.33
N THR A 761 14.58 17.59 9.67
CA THR A 761 16.03 17.80 9.54
C THR A 761 16.51 17.25 8.19
N PRO A 762 16.80 18.12 7.22
CA PRO A 762 17.16 17.67 5.88
C PRO A 762 18.56 17.04 5.86
N PHE A 763 18.82 16.13 4.94
CA PHE A 763 20.11 15.47 4.85
C PHE A 763 21.20 16.42 4.31
N HIS A 764 22.37 16.41 4.96
CA HIS A 764 23.60 17.04 4.49
C HIS A 764 24.80 16.38 5.16
N SER A 765 25.85 16.06 4.41
CA SER A 765 26.99 15.27 4.90
C SER A 765 27.81 15.94 6.02
N SER A 766 27.69 17.26 6.18
CA SER A 766 28.35 18.01 7.25
C SER A 766 27.62 17.98 8.60
N VAL A 767 26.41 17.43 8.65
CA VAL A 767 25.58 17.39 9.85
C VAL A 767 25.94 16.15 10.66
N ASP A 768 26.14 16.34 11.96
CA ASP A 768 26.37 15.23 12.89
C ASP A 768 25.23 14.20 12.76
N PRO A 769 25.55 12.92 12.45
CA PRO A 769 24.52 11.91 12.27
C PRO A 769 23.57 11.72 13.45
N GLN A 770 23.99 12.03 14.67
CA GLN A 770 23.11 11.96 15.85
C GLN A 770 21.90 12.89 15.74
N LYS A 771 22.03 14.00 15.00
CA LYS A 771 20.92 14.95 14.77
C LYS A 771 19.80 14.34 13.94
N TYR A 772 20.09 13.32 13.13
CA TYR A 772 19.07 12.63 12.33
C TYR A 772 18.21 11.67 13.14
N ARG A 773 18.58 11.38 14.39
CA ARG A 773 17.86 10.46 15.30
C ARG A 773 17.55 9.14 14.59
N TYR A 774 18.58 8.53 14.01
CA TYR A 774 18.43 7.27 13.31
C TYR A 774 17.93 6.16 14.23
N GLN A 775 16.97 5.39 13.77
CA GLN A 775 16.39 4.26 14.49
C GLN A 775 16.33 3.02 13.62
N LEU A 776 16.45 1.88 14.27
CA LEU A 776 16.32 0.57 13.64
C LEU A 776 14.84 0.28 13.39
N PHE A 777 14.50 -0.12 12.17
CA PHE A 777 13.14 -0.47 11.74
C PHE A 777 13.00 -1.93 11.33
N GLY A 778 14.07 -2.71 11.40
CA GLY A 778 14.01 -4.15 11.16
C GLY A 778 15.28 -4.73 10.56
N TYR A 779 15.16 -6.00 10.21
CA TYR A 779 16.23 -6.80 9.64
C TYR A 779 15.82 -7.43 8.32
N PHE A 780 16.77 -7.47 7.38
CA PHE A 780 16.64 -8.13 6.10
C PHE A 780 17.87 -8.98 5.80
N LEU A 781 17.76 -9.88 4.82
CA LEU A 781 18.84 -10.73 4.33
C LEU A 781 19.14 -10.44 2.87
N LEU A 782 20.42 -10.55 2.50
CA LEU A 782 20.83 -10.74 1.10
C LEU A 782 21.43 -12.13 0.96
N LEU A 783 20.99 -12.84 -0.09
CA LEU A 783 21.22 -14.27 -0.31
C LEU A 783 21.80 -14.47 -1.70
N ASP A 784 22.91 -15.19 -1.81
CA ASP A 784 23.36 -15.70 -3.10
C ASP A 784 22.40 -16.78 -3.65
N ALA A 785 22.68 -17.27 -4.85
CA ALA A 785 21.82 -18.24 -5.52
C ALA A 785 21.66 -19.57 -4.75
N GLN A 786 22.65 -20.01 -3.97
CA GLN A 786 22.56 -21.25 -3.19
C GLN A 786 21.68 -21.04 -1.94
N TRP A 787 21.89 -19.93 -1.24
CA TRP A 787 21.06 -19.54 -0.10
C TRP A 787 19.61 -19.26 -0.50
N GLN A 788 19.37 -18.68 -1.67
CA GLN A 788 18.01 -18.46 -2.18
C GLN A 788 17.29 -19.79 -2.46
N LYS A 789 17.96 -20.80 -3.02
CA LYS A 789 17.36 -22.14 -3.19
C LYS A 789 16.93 -22.71 -1.85
N HIS A 790 17.82 -22.64 -0.85
CA HIS A 790 17.54 -23.12 0.50
C HIS A 790 16.39 -22.34 1.16
N ARG A 791 16.35 -21.01 1.00
CA ARG A 791 15.23 -20.17 1.47
C ARG A 791 13.89 -20.66 0.93
N LEU A 792 13.83 -20.94 -0.38
CA LEU A 792 12.62 -21.45 -1.04
C LEU A 792 12.27 -22.85 -0.53
N GLU A 793 13.25 -23.74 -0.31
CA GLU A 793 13.03 -25.08 0.24
C GLU A 793 12.43 -25.06 1.66
N ILE A 794 12.86 -24.12 2.52
CA ILE A 794 12.38 -24.00 3.91
C ILE A 794 11.16 -23.06 4.06
N GLY A 795 10.74 -22.42 2.98
CA GLY A 795 9.64 -21.45 2.97
C GLY A 795 9.86 -20.27 3.93
N LEU A 796 11.06 -19.71 3.98
CA LEU A 796 11.34 -18.48 4.75
C LEU A 796 10.95 -17.27 3.90
N ASP A 797 10.08 -16.41 4.45
CA ASP A 797 9.62 -15.18 3.77
C ASP A 797 9.05 -15.46 2.36
N THR A 798 8.50 -16.65 2.15
CA THR A 798 7.78 -17.02 0.93
C THR A 798 6.29 -16.82 1.17
N LEU A 799 5.60 -16.29 0.16
CA LEU A 799 4.13 -16.27 0.12
C LEU A 799 3.62 -17.68 -0.25
N ASP A 800 4.05 -18.72 0.48
CA ASP A 800 3.60 -20.08 0.19
C ASP A 800 2.12 -20.22 0.52
N LYS A 801 1.35 -20.48 -0.54
CA LYS A 801 -0.09 -20.76 -0.55
C LYS A 801 -0.49 -22.05 0.18
N GLU A 802 0.45 -22.80 0.77
CA GLU A 802 0.24 -24.19 1.18
C GLU A 802 0.66 -24.53 2.63
N ARG A 803 0.86 -23.57 3.54
CA ARG A 803 0.93 -23.90 4.98
C ARG A 803 -0.45 -23.96 5.63
N LYS A 804 -1.26 -24.93 5.18
CA LYS A 804 -2.41 -25.48 5.90
C LYS A 804 -2.41 -26.99 5.70
N ASN A 805 -1.66 -27.68 6.55
CA ASN A 805 -2.01 -29.01 7.04
C ASN A 805 -1.91 -28.96 8.56
#